data_AF-A0A427E2A0-F1
#
_entry.id   AF-A0A427E2A0-F1
#
_cell.length_a   1.000
_cell.length_b   1.000
_cell.length_c   1.000
_cell.angle_alpha   90.00
_cell.angle_beta   90.00
_cell.angle_gamma   90.00
#
_symmetry.space_group_name_H-M   'P 1'
#
loop_
_entity.id
_entity.type
_entity.pdbx_description
1 polymer ?
#
loop_
_entity_poly.entity_id
_entity_poly.type
_entity_poly.pdbx_seq_one_letter_code
_entity_poly.pdbx_strand_id
1 'polypeptide(L)'
;MKLGFSLGHALKIAPVTLLAFTPVDLHGACTLVATSGDDVHVCDSGNSGPLTDTAGNNSLGFAAGGTGAIGGNVTFGDGQDRVDMASGRISGSVGQAGGADSFVLGSGLIGGDVNQGSGIDTFTMSGGSLRSLYQGDGLDRFTMTGGTISNAFEDGDSATMSGGSIGRVDMKLDDNQFQLSGGRIVGNLVTGFGRDTIIVSGGSIGGAISVSGGDDSVSVSGGEVLGEIRTSFGNDLFNWSGDGALRSNVLLAEGNDTARLENLDQDHLSATPLIAGGLGNDALTLVNTSSAGAARFTQWESASLTDGSTLALAEAFTLGDSVSGSGTLAIDPSSTLASTSGSVLPFLAQQLVTVTNAGTLDMTTGSSVAGDTLRIDGNYVGNNGQLWLQSVLADDASTSDRLIVARGRITGTTQLTVANLGGAGALTQLNGIEVVQASEGAISDASAFSLRGALSAGAYQYYLFKGGATAGSENSWFLRSAVVSPPAAQAPLPDPAPAPEPPPVPQAPGQPVPPTPAPPPQPAPVPQPDPGPGPARLLPVPAIGTPPLPAAVVGAEPIALYRVEVPTWSVVPSAAAILALTSLGTFHERQGDQSLLRETGAVPAGWTRLLGDDFRQRWSGTVSPTLDATLKGYQIGHDLYAHQHDNEQIQRAGLFVAHSRLDGDVKGFAQGHEDRSSGKLDMQGDSLGAYWTLTGPGAWYVDVVLMGTRLEGRARSERGVRIDTEGEAFTASIETGYPFNVSAHWVLEPQAQWIYQRSDLDSQHDGISHLSLDSGTRNTGRLGARFKGRYPQSGLLLEPYVRANLWRTFSGEDHVTFDNADSIDTDYASTRADLGLGISARVSREVSFYAGADYTQNLDANDYRGVRGSIGMRVSW
;
A
#
# COMPACT_ATOMS: atom_id res chain seq x y z
N MET A 1 -54.19 -44.53 -11.26
CA MET A 1 -55.47 -45.26 -11.13
C MET A 1 -56.16 -45.20 -12.49
N LYS A 2 -56.01 -46.26 -13.30
CA LYS A 2 -56.65 -46.44 -14.60
C LYS A 2 -57.85 -47.37 -14.40
N LEU A 3 -59.03 -46.94 -14.83
CA LEU A 3 -60.22 -47.75 -15.14
C LEU A 3 -60.96 -46.95 -16.22
N GLY A 4 -61.35 -47.45 -17.39
CA GLY A 4 -61.49 -48.83 -17.85
C GLY A 4 -62.96 -49.13 -18.16
N PHE A 5 -63.20 -49.65 -19.37
CA PHE A 5 -64.40 -50.28 -19.94
C PHE A 5 -65.41 -49.39 -20.71
N SER A 6 -66.04 -49.77 -21.83
CA SER A 6 -65.93 -50.81 -22.89
C SER A 6 -67.35 -51.20 -23.35
N LEU A 7 -67.52 -51.41 -24.67
CA LEU A 7 -68.59 -52.16 -25.36
C LEU A 7 -70.04 -51.62 -25.23
N GLY A 8 -70.92 -51.65 -26.25
CA GLY A 8 -70.89 -52.22 -27.59
C GLY A 8 -72.29 -52.11 -28.24
N HIS A 9 -72.29 -52.04 -29.58
CA HIS A 9 -73.28 -52.54 -30.56
C HIS A 9 -74.80 -52.57 -30.27
N ALA A 10 -75.59 -51.95 -31.18
CA ALA A 10 -76.61 -52.57 -32.06
C ALA A 10 -77.51 -51.46 -32.66
N LEU A 11 -77.39 -51.09 -33.93
CA LEU A 11 -78.06 -51.66 -35.12
C LEU A 11 -79.59 -51.38 -35.22
N LYS A 12 -79.90 -50.40 -36.09
CA LYS A 12 -81.05 -50.26 -37.01
C LYS A 12 -82.48 -50.13 -36.43
N ILE A 13 -83.12 -49.01 -36.77
CA ILE A 13 -84.33 -48.92 -37.63
C ILE A 13 -84.37 -47.49 -38.24
N ALA A 14 -84.35 -47.43 -39.56
CA ALA A 14 -84.85 -46.34 -40.40
C ALA A 14 -86.12 -46.88 -41.10
N PRO A 15 -86.97 -46.11 -41.84
CA PRO A 15 -86.76 -44.75 -42.37
C PRO A 15 -88.06 -43.88 -42.39
N VAL A 16 -88.10 -42.88 -43.30
CA VAL A 16 -89.20 -42.00 -43.76
C VAL A 16 -89.04 -40.55 -43.28
N THR A 17 -88.21 -39.68 -43.91
CA THR A 17 -88.21 -38.99 -45.24
C THR A 17 -89.00 -37.66 -45.26
N LEU A 18 -88.40 -36.68 -45.98
CA LEU A 18 -88.84 -35.32 -46.40
C LEU A 18 -88.63 -34.21 -45.35
N LEU A 19 -87.70 -33.25 -45.52
CA LEU A 19 -87.54 -32.32 -46.64
C LEU A 19 -86.06 -32.00 -46.96
N ALA A 20 -85.81 -31.71 -48.24
CA ALA A 20 -84.54 -31.27 -48.79
C ALA A 20 -84.10 -29.88 -48.33
N PHE A 21 -82.82 -29.73 -48.01
CA PHE A 21 -82.06 -28.50 -48.27
C PHE A 21 -80.86 -28.89 -49.14
N THR A 22 -80.72 -28.16 -50.24
CA THR A 22 -79.66 -28.27 -51.23
C THR A 22 -78.27 -28.02 -50.62
N PRO A 23 -77.19 -28.59 -51.18
CA PRO A 23 -75.85 -28.10 -50.89
C PRO A 23 -75.77 -26.62 -51.29
N VAL A 24 -75.28 -25.78 -50.39
CA VAL A 24 -74.89 -24.42 -50.75
C VAL A 24 -73.50 -24.57 -51.36
N ASP A 25 -73.36 -24.20 -52.64
CA ASP A 25 -72.07 -24.01 -53.28
C ASP A 25 -71.24 -23.03 -52.44
N LEU A 26 -70.13 -23.50 -51.84
CA LEU A 26 -69.10 -22.61 -51.31
C LEU A 26 -68.44 -21.90 -52.51
N HIS A 27 -68.95 -20.72 -52.84
CA HIS A 27 -68.22 -19.77 -53.66
C HIS A 27 -66.99 -19.33 -52.87
N GLY A 28 -65.81 -19.34 -53.50
CA GLY A 28 -64.55 -18.95 -52.86
C GLY A 28 -64.64 -17.56 -52.26
N ALA A 29 -64.34 -17.44 -50.97
CA ALA A 29 -64.45 -16.19 -50.20
C ALA A 29 -63.21 -15.30 -50.39
N CYS A 30 -62.79 -15.10 -51.64
CA CYS A 30 -61.81 -14.09 -52.06
C CYS A 30 -62.25 -13.51 -53.41
N THR A 31 -63.51 -13.08 -53.48
CA THR A 31 -64.07 -12.31 -54.60
C THR A 31 -64.18 -10.86 -54.14
N LEU A 32 -63.20 -10.05 -54.55
CA LEU A 32 -63.06 -8.67 -54.12
C LEU A 32 -63.77 -7.76 -55.13
N VAL A 33 -64.73 -6.97 -54.66
CA VAL A 33 -65.48 -6.02 -55.49
C VAL A 33 -65.47 -4.68 -54.78
N ALA A 34 -64.71 -3.72 -55.32
CA ALA A 34 -64.70 -2.35 -54.85
C ALA A 34 -66.02 -1.66 -55.20
N THR A 35 -66.59 -0.91 -54.25
CA THR A 35 -67.75 -0.06 -54.47
C THR A 35 -67.37 1.41 -54.27
N SER A 36 -68.32 2.27 -53.91
CA SER A 36 -68.05 3.67 -53.64
C SER A 36 -68.35 3.94 -52.18
N GLY A 37 -67.37 4.45 -51.43
CA GLY A 37 -67.48 4.65 -49.98
C GLY A 37 -66.79 3.51 -49.23
N ASP A 38 -67.10 3.36 -47.94
CA ASP A 38 -66.39 2.44 -47.05
C ASP A 38 -66.71 0.96 -47.35
N ASP A 39 -65.70 0.19 -47.79
CA ASP A 39 -65.85 -1.23 -48.14
C ASP A 39 -65.16 -2.19 -47.14
N VAL A 40 -65.73 -3.40 -46.99
CA VAL A 40 -65.18 -4.49 -46.17
C VAL A 40 -64.92 -5.71 -47.06
N HIS A 41 -63.65 -5.95 -47.35
CA HIS A 41 -63.15 -7.06 -48.15
C HIS A 41 -62.70 -8.22 -47.26
N VAL A 42 -63.03 -9.45 -47.66
CA VAL A 42 -62.56 -10.68 -47.00
C VAL A 42 -61.97 -11.62 -48.05
N CYS A 43 -60.76 -12.10 -47.80
CA CYS A 43 -60.03 -13.05 -48.64
C CYS A 43 -59.59 -14.27 -47.81
N ASP A 44 -60.53 -15.16 -47.49
CA ASP A 44 -60.26 -16.31 -46.62
C ASP A 44 -59.81 -17.56 -47.40
N SER A 45 -60.31 -17.75 -48.62
CA SER A 45 -60.00 -18.91 -49.47
C SER A 45 -60.14 -18.61 -50.97
N GLY A 46 -59.40 -19.34 -51.80
CA GLY A 46 -59.38 -19.14 -53.26
C GLY A 46 -58.43 -18.03 -53.70
N ASN A 47 -58.55 -17.61 -54.97
CA ASN A 47 -57.66 -16.64 -55.59
C ASN A 47 -58.45 -15.47 -56.19
N SER A 48 -57.99 -14.24 -55.97
CA SER A 48 -58.46 -13.04 -56.69
C SER A 48 -57.37 -12.50 -57.63
N GLY A 49 -57.76 -11.61 -58.54
CA GLY A 49 -56.83 -10.67 -59.18
C GLY A 49 -56.39 -9.55 -58.22
N PRO A 50 -55.74 -8.48 -58.71
CA PRO A 50 -55.43 -7.30 -57.89
C PRO A 50 -56.71 -6.63 -57.34
N LEU A 51 -56.57 -5.93 -56.21
CA LEU A 51 -57.62 -5.11 -55.60
C LEU A 51 -57.24 -3.62 -55.75
N THR A 52 -58.16 -2.81 -56.26
CA THR A 52 -58.03 -1.36 -56.28
C THR A 52 -59.33 -0.76 -55.81
N ASP A 53 -59.30 -0.06 -54.68
CA ASP A 53 -60.46 0.51 -54.01
C ASP A 53 -60.07 1.83 -53.35
N THR A 54 -60.19 2.93 -54.09
CA THR A 54 -59.54 4.20 -53.72
C THR A 54 -60.49 5.22 -53.08
N ALA A 55 -61.67 4.82 -52.64
CA ALA A 55 -62.66 5.71 -52.06
C ALA A 55 -63.12 5.18 -50.69
N GLY A 56 -63.31 6.09 -49.72
CA GLY A 56 -63.81 5.72 -48.39
C GLY A 56 -62.75 5.06 -47.51
N ASN A 57 -63.18 4.56 -46.35
CA ASN A 57 -62.37 3.81 -45.39
C ASN A 57 -62.53 2.31 -45.63
N ASN A 58 -61.48 1.64 -46.10
CA ASN A 58 -61.57 0.27 -46.59
C ASN A 58 -60.90 -0.72 -45.66
N SER A 59 -61.44 -1.93 -45.56
CA SER A 59 -60.82 -3.01 -44.78
C SER A 59 -60.62 -4.29 -45.60
N LEU A 60 -59.52 -5.00 -45.37
CA LEU A 60 -59.20 -6.28 -45.99
C LEU A 60 -58.76 -7.30 -44.93
N GLY A 61 -59.56 -8.35 -44.75
CA GLY A 61 -59.28 -9.43 -43.80
C GLY A 61 -58.85 -10.73 -44.48
N PHE A 62 -57.85 -11.39 -43.89
CA PHE A 62 -57.53 -12.80 -44.12
C PHE A 62 -57.63 -13.55 -42.79
N ALA A 63 -58.58 -14.47 -42.68
CA ALA A 63 -58.76 -15.26 -41.46
C ALA A 63 -57.53 -16.11 -41.10
N ALA A 64 -57.39 -16.46 -39.82
CA ALA A 64 -56.34 -17.36 -39.36
C ALA A 64 -56.51 -18.76 -39.99
N GLY A 65 -55.43 -19.30 -40.57
CA GLY A 65 -55.46 -20.60 -41.24
C GLY A 65 -56.16 -20.61 -42.60
N GLY A 66 -56.54 -19.45 -43.13
CA GLY A 66 -57.06 -19.28 -44.49
C GLY A 66 -56.00 -19.54 -45.58
N THR A 67 -56.48 -19.76 -46.80
CA THR A 67 -55.64 -19.98 -47.99
C THR A 67 -55.89 -18.94 -49.08
N GLY A 68 -56.55 -17.82 -48.73
CA GLY A 68 -56.84 -16.74 -49.66
C GLY A 68 -55.58 -16.16 -50.29
N ALA A 69 -55.64 -15.89 -51.59
CA ALA A 69 -54.51 -15.38 -52.34
C ALA A 69 -54.90 -14.28 -53.33
N ILE A 70 -54.29 -13.10 -53.21
CA ILE A 70 -54.45 -11.98 -54.15
C ILE A 70 -53.29 -12.03 -55.16
N GLY A 71 -53.63 -12.29 -56.42
CA GLY A 71 -52.71 -12.32 -57.55
C GLY A 71 -52.46 -10.93 -58.12
N GLY A 72 -51.76 -10.07 -57.38
CA GLY A 72 -51.44 -8.71 -57.82
C GLY A 72 -51.27 -7.76 -56.62
N ASN A 73 -51.33 -6.46 -56.88
CA ASN A 73 -51.29 -5.41 -55.86
C ASN A 73 -52.65 -5.25 -55.17
N VAL A 74 -52.61 -4.74 -53.94
CA VAL A 74 -53.74 -4.13 -53.23
C VAL A 74 -53.48 -2.63 -53.18
N THR A 75 -54.44 -1.82 -53.59
CA THR A 75 -54.31 -0.35 -53.65
C THR A 75 -55.56 0.28 -53.09
N PHE A 76 -55.45 0.81 -51.88
CA PHE A 76 -56.43 1.74 -51.32
C PHE A 76 -56.03 3.19 -51.64
N GLY A 77 -56.91 4.13 -51.30
CA GLY A 77 -56.73 5.57 -51.50
C GLY A 77 -57.04 6.30 -50.20
N ASP A 78 -57.00 7.63 -50.18
CA ASP A 78 -57.10 8.38 -48.93
C ASP A 78 -58.33 7.97 -48.06
N GLY A 79 -58.10 7.69 -46.78
CA GLY A 79 -59.09 7.11 -45.87
C GLY A 79 -58.44 6.45 -44.66
N GLN A 80 -59.23 5.96 -43.70
CA GLN A 80 -58.71 5.10 -42.61
C GLN A 80 -58.80 3.65 -43.04
N ASP A 81 -57.73 3.13 -43.63
CA ASP A 81 -57.72 1.79 -44.18
C ASP A 81 -57.14 0.76 -43.21
N ARG A 82 -57.67 -0.47 -43.29
CA ARG A 82 -57.31 -1.55 -42.39
C ARG A 82 -57.01 -2.86 -43.11
N VAL A 83 -55.83 -3.44 -42.90
CA VAL A 83 -55.50 -4.78 -43.39
C VAL A 83 -55.20 -5.71 -42.22
N ASP A 84 -56.04 -6.73 -42.01
CA ASP A 84 -55.81 -7.79 -41.02
C ASP A 84 -55.43 -9.09 -41.74
N MET A 85 -54.14 -9.38 -41.83
CA MET A 85 -53.62 -10.55 -42.52
C MET A 85 -53.14 -11.63 -41.55
N ALA A 86 -54.05 -12.41 -40.98
CA ALA A 86 -53.68 -13.51 -40.08
C ALA A 86 -53.00 -14.68 -40.82
N SER A 87 -53.27 -14.86 -42.12
CA SER A 87 -52.64 -15.85 -43.02
C SER A 87 -52.78 -15.43 -44.49
N GLY A 88 -52.61 -16.35 -45.45
CA GLY A 88 -52.84 -16.07 -46.87
C GLY A 88 -51.65 -15.42 -47.60
N ARG A 89 -51.88 -14.98 -48.84
CA ARG A 89 -50.82 -14.43 -49.71
C ARG A 89 -51.30 -13.23 -50.53
N ILE A 90 -50.51 -12.16 -50.58
CA ILE A 90 -50.60 -11.11 -51.60
C ILE A 90 -49.32 -11.20 -52.43
N SER A 91 -49.45 -11.40 -53.75
CA SER A 91 -48.26 -11.59 -54.60
C SER A 91 -47.57 -10.26 -54.96
N GLY A 92 -48.30 -9.15 -54.94
CA GLY A 92 -47.79 -7.80 -55.19
C GLY A 92 -47.61 -6.96 -53.92
N SER A 93 -47.62 -5.64 -54.08
CA SER A 93 -47.52 -4.65 -52.99
C SER A 93 -48.88 -4.27 -52.42
N VAL A 94 -48.90 -3.71 -51.21
CA VAL A 94 -50.07 -3.08 -50.57
C VAL A 94 -49.80 -1.59 -50.43
N GLY A 95 -50.71 -0.74 -50.89
CA GLY A 95 -50.65 0.72 -50.68
C GLY A 95 -51.95 1.22 -50.02
N GLN A 96 -51.85 2.09 -49.01
CA GLN A 96 -53.00 2.64 -48.26
C GLN A 96 -53.22 4.15 -48.48
N ALA A 97 -52.20 4.89 -48.95
CA ALA A 97 -52.28 6.31 -49.27
C ALA A 97 -52.45 7.21 -48.02
N GLY A 98 -53.15 8.35 -48.10
CA GLY A 98 -53.22 9.28 -46.96
C GLY A 98 -54.30 8.91 -45.94
N GLY A 99 -53.97 8.81 -44.65
CA GLY A 99 -54.94 8.58 -43.60
C GLY A 99 -54.35 8.05 -42.30
N ALA A 100 -55.21 7.50 -41.43
CA ALA A 100 -54.74 6.86 -40.21
C ALA A 100 -54.96 5.36 -40.36
N ASP A 101 -53.96 4.69 -40.90
CA ASP A 101 -54.05 3.33 -41.40
C ASP A 101 -53.58 2.29 -40.39
N SER A 102 -54.12 1.08 -40.51
CA SER A 102 -53.72 -0.05 -39.66
C SER A 102 -53.42 -1.30 -40.47
N PHE A 103 -52.28 -1.93 -40.20
CA PHE A 103 -51.87 -3.18 -40.81
C PHE A 103 -51.46 -4.19 -39.74
N VAL A 104 -52.08 -5.37 -39.73
CA VAL A 104 -51.73 -6.48 -38.83
C VAL A 104 -51.30 -7.69 -39.64
N LEU A 105 -50.04 -8.09 -39.53
CA LEU A 105 -49.46 -9.26 -40.19
C LEU A 105 -49.20 -10.41 -39.19
N GLY A 106 -50.01 -11.46 -39.33
CA GLY A 106 -49.89 -12.71 -38.57
C GLY A 106 -48.94 -13.70 -39.23
N SER A 107 -49.46 -14.58 -40.10
CA SER A 107 -48.67 -15.59 -40.82
C SER A 107 -48.68 -15.42 -42.34
N GLY A 108 -49.19 -14.28 -42.83
CA GLY A 108 -49.35 -13.99 -44.25
C GLY A 108 -48.04 -13.75 -44.99
N LEU A 109 -48.09 -13.89 -46.33
CA LEU A 109 -46.96 -13.66 -47.23
C LEU A 109 -47.29 -12.54 -48.21
N ILE A 110 -46.52 -11.45 -48.16
CA ILE A 110 -46.61 -10.32 -49.10
C ILE A 110 -45.36 -10.37 -49.98
N GLY A 111 -45.55 -10.53 -51.29
CA GLY A 111 -44.45 -10.60 -52.25
C GLY A 111 -43.79 -9.26 -52.55
N GLY A 112 -44.53 -8.16 -52.35
CA GLY A 112 -44.09 -6.80 -52.55
C GLY A 112 -43.92 -6.00 -51.26
N ASP A 113 -43.96 -4.68 -51.43
CA ASP A 113 -43.78 -3.70 -50.36
C ASP A 113 -45.15 -3.35 -49.75
N VAL A 114 -45.16 -2.92 -48.48
CA VAL A 114 -46.32 -2.31 -47.81
C VAL A 114 -46.01 -0.82 -47.66
N ASN A 115 -46.90 0.05 -48.16
CA ASN A 115 -46.79 1.50 -48.06
C ASN A 115 -48.06 2.03 -47.40
N GLN A 116 -47.94 2.60 -46.21
CA GLN A 116 -49.09 3.13 -45.47
C GLN A 116 -49.44 4.51 -46.02
N GLY A 117 -48.53 5.48 -45.95
CA GLY A 117 -48.56 6.65 -46.83
C GLY A 117 -48.32 7.94 -46.07
N SER A 118 -49.35 8.71 -45.73
CA SER A 118 -49.19 9.87 -44.84
C SER A 118 -50.28 9.92 -43.80
N GLY A 119 -49.94 10.30 -42.58
CA GLY A 119 -50.89 10.45 -41.49
C GLY A 119 -50.39 9.82 -40.20
N ILE A 120 -51.19 8.99 -39.53
CA ILE A 120 -50.76 8.36 -38.28
C ILE A 120 -51.09 6.88 -38.38
N ASP A 121 -50.08 6.10 -38.69
CA ASP A 121 -50.23 4.73 -39.11
C ASP A 121 -49.76 3.75 -38.03
N THR A 122 -50.31 2.54 -38.07
CA THR A 122 -49.91 1.45 -37.18
C THR A 122 -49.65 0.19 -37.96
N PHE A 123 -48.45 -0.37 -37.79
CA PHE A 123 -48.06 -1.67 -38.34
C PHE A 123 -47.69 -2.64 -37.22
N THR A 124 -48.35 -3.80 -37.17
CA THR A 124 -48.07 -4.86 -36.19
C THR A 124 -47.75 -6.18 -36.90
N MET A 125 -46.61 -6.78 -36.58
CA MET A 125 -46.16 -8.05 -37.15
C MET A 125 -45.80 -9.07 -36.07
N SER A 126 -46.39 -10.26 -36.17
CA SER A 126 -46.10 -11.39 -35.27
C SER A 126 -45.52 -12.61 -35.98
N GLY A 127 -45.47 -12.58 -37.31
CA GLY A 127 -44.97 -13.66 -38.16
C GLY A 127 -45.07 -13.26 -39.64
N GLY A 128 -45.05 -14.25 -40.53
CA GLY A 128 -45.20 -13.99 -41.97
C GLY A 128 -43.97 -13.31 -42.59
N SER A 129 -44.12 -12.81 -43.81
CA SER A 129 -43.05 -12.08 -44.51
C SER A 129 -43.56 -11.03 -45.47
N LEU A 130 -42.79 -9.93 -45.59
CA LEU A 130 -42.95 -8.91 -46.62
C LEU A 130 -41.59 -8.45 -47.15
N ARG A 131 -41.58 -7.67 -48.24
CA ARG A 131 -40.33 -7.14 -48.81
C ARG A 131 -39.82 -5.92 -48.04
N SER A 132 -40.51 -4.77 -48.18
CA SER A 132 -40.25 -3.55 -47.41
C SER A 132 -41.52 -2.98 -46.81
N LEU A 133 -41.40 -2.27 -45.69
CA LEU A 133 -42.45 -1.46 -45.08
C LEU A 133 -42.04 0.02 -45.17
N TYR A 134 -42.96 0.87 -45.62
CA TYR A 134 -42.86 2.33 -45.62
C TYR A 134 -44.08 2.86 -44.86
N GLN A 135 -43.90 3.53 -43.70
CA GLN A 135 -45.04 4.10 -42.97
C GLN A 135 -45.34 5.53 -43.45
N GLY A 136 -44.30 6.34 -43.62
CA GLY A 136 -44.36 7.60 -44.34
C GLY A 136 -44.26 8.81 -43.42
N ASP A 137 -45.07 9.84 -43.66
CA ASP A 137 -45.05 11.08 -42.85
C ASP A 137 -46.05 11.00 -41.68
N GLY A 138 -45.67 11.55 -40.53
CA GLY A 138 -46.51 11.69 -39.34
C GLY A 138 -46.25 10.59 -38.30
N LEU A 139 -46.78 10.71 -37.09
CA LEU A 139 -46.28 9.93 -35.93
C LEU A 139 -46.71 8.45 -35.96
N ASP A 140 -45.93 7.63 -36.65
CA ASP A 140 -46.25 6.24 -36.93
C ASP A 140 -45.79 5.27 -35.84
N ARG A 141 -46.47 4.13 -35.74
CA ARG A 141 -46.16 3.06 -34.78
C ARG A 141 -45.85 1.75 -35.49
N PHE A 142 -44.72 1.16 -35.14
CA PHE A 142 -44.29 -0.15 -35.58
C PHE A 142 -44.11 -1.11 -34.40
N THR A 143 -44.66 -2.32 -34.50
CA THR A 143 -44.46 -3.39 -33.51
C THR A 143 -44.14 -4.71 -34.19
N MET A 144 -43.01 -5.32 -33.84
CA MET A 144 -42.59 -6.62 -34.36
C MET A 144 -42.23 -7.60 -33.22
N THR A 145 -42.91 -8.74 -33.21
CA THR A 145 -42.65 -9.87 -32.28
C THR A 145 -42.17 -11.12 -33.01
N GLY A 146 -42.25 -11.16 -34.34
CA GLY A 146 -41.85 -12.28 -35.18
C GLY A 146 -41.95 -11.98 -36.67
N GLY A 147 -41.54 -12.93 -37.52
CA GLY A 147 -41.64 -12.80 -38.98
C GLY A 147 -40.42 -12.17 -39.66
N THR A 148 -40.54 -11.79 -40.93
CA THR A 148 -39.42 -11.26 -41.73
C THR A 148 -39.79 -10.09 -42.64
N ILE A 149 -39.11 -8.96 -42.47
CA ILE A 149 -39.02 -7.86 -43.45
C ILE A 149 -37.69 -8.02 -44.17
N SER A 150 -37.73 -8.58 -45.38
CA SER A 150 -36.49 -9.04 -46.04
C SER A 150 -35.56 -7.94 -46.51
N ASN A 151 -36.09 -6.74 -46.78
CA ASN A 151 -35.32 -5.60 -47.28
C ASN A 151 -35.24 -4.48 -46.23
N ALA A 152 -36.29 -3.67 -46.06
CA ALA A 152 -36.21 -2.47 -45.23
C ALA A 152 -37.51 -2.15 -44.47
N PHE A 153 -37.36 -1.66 -43.25
CA PHE A 153 -38.37 -0.85 -42.57
C PHE A 153 -37.93 0.61 -42.71
N GLU A 154 -38.79 1.44 -43.31
CA GLU A 154 -38.50 2.80 -43.73
C GLU A 154 -39.57 3.77 -43.24
N ASP A 155 -39.19 5.03 -43.03
CA ASP A 155 -40.11 6.15 -42.73
C ASP A 155 -41.03 5.81 -41.56
N GLY A 156 -40.52 5.66 -40.35
CA GLY A 156 -41.38 5.41 -39.20
C GLY A 156 -40.78 5.96 -37.93
N ASP A 157 -41.62 6.29 -36.95
CA ASP A 157 -41.21 7.15 -35.83
C ASP A 157 -41.06 6.37 -34.53
N SER A 158 -42.03 5.51 -34.19
CA SER A 158 -42.03 4.78 -32.92
C SER A 158 -42.05 3.28 -33.16
N ALA A 159 -40.88 2.66 -33.07
CA ALA A 159 -40.66 1.27 -33.41
C ALA A 159 -40.27 0.41 -32.20
N THR A 160 -40.95 -0.72 -32.04
CA THR A 160 -40.62 -1.75 -31.05
C THR A 160 -40.40 -3.11 -31.71
N MET A 161 -39.26 -3.74 -31.41
CA MET A 161 -38.89 -5.05 -31.95
C MET A 161 -38.43 -5.97 -30.81
N SER A 162 -39.15 -7.08 -30.63
CA SER A 162 -38.84 -8.11 -29.63
C SER A 162 -38.55 -9.49 -30.25
N GLY A 163 -38.74 -9.63 -31.56
CA GLY A 163 -38.46 -10.86 -32.30
C GLY A 163 -38.53 -10.65 -33.81
N GLY A 164 -38.26 -11.70 -34.57
CA GLY A 164 -38.25 -11.66 -36.04
C GLY A 164 -36.95 -11.09 -36.64
N SER A 165 -36.98 -10.80 -37.94
CA SER A 165 -35.82 -10.32 -38.69
C SER A 165 -36.16 -9.18 -39.65
N ILE A 166 -35.35 -8.13 -39.64
CA ILE A 166 -35.42 -7.01 -40.59
C ILE A 166 -34.09 -6.93 -41.36
N GLY A 167 -34.14 -6.68 -42.66
CA GLY A 167 -32.95 -6.46 -43.48
C GLY A 167 -32.16 -5.24 -43.01
N ARG A 168 -32.72 -4.04 -43.11
CA ARG A 168 -32.22 -2.79 -42.50
C ARG A 168 -33.37 -1.94 -41.96
N VAL A 169 -33.07 -1.00 -41.08
CA VAL A 169 -34.02 0.02 -40.60
C VAL A 169 -33.51 1.40 -41.02
N ASP A 170 -34.39 2.22 -41.59
CA ASP A 170 -34.11 3.58 -42.06
C ASP A 170 -35.32 4.50 -41.76
N MET A 171 -35.37 5.06 -40.57
CA MET A 171 -36.52 5.83 -40.06
C MET A 171 -36.59 7.27 -40.60
N LYS A 172 -35.60 7.69 -41.39
CA LYS A 172 -35.53 9.01 -42.06
C LYS A 172 -35.72 10.20 -41.10
N LEU A 173 -36.25 11.33 -41.57
CA LEU A 173 -36.15 12.63 -40.89
C LEU A 173 -37.32 12.84 -39.93
N ASP A 174 -37.14 12.64 -38.62
CA ASP A 174 -38.09 13.02 -37.56
C ASP A 174 -37.44 12.77 -36.17
N ASP A 175 -38.16 13.06 -35.08
CA ASP A 175 -37.74 12.65 -33.72
C ASP A 175 -38.08 11.16 -33.51
N ASN A 176 -37.14 10.26 -33.84
CA ASN A 176 -37.42 8.83 -33.92
C ASN A 176 -37.09 8.06 -32.64
N GLN A 177 -37.81 6.96 -32.39
CA GLN A 177 -37.56 6.02 -31.30
C GLN A 177 -37.56 4.57 -31.79
N PHE A 178 -36.43 3.87 -31.61
CA PHE A 178 -36.33 2.44 -31.90
C PHE A 178 -35.93 1.64 -30.66
N GLN A 179 -36.77 0.67 -30.25
CA GLN A 179 -36.50 -0.24 -29.13
C GLN A 179 -36.31 -1.67 -29.62
N LEU A 180 -35.10 -2.22 -29.42
CA LEU A 180 -34.76 -3.61 -29.69
C LEU A 180 -34.60 -4.38 -28.37
N SER A 181 -35.49 -5.33 -28.11
CA SER A 181 -35.42 -6.26 -26.97
C SER A 181 -35.17 -7.71 -27.38
N GLY A 182 -35.24 -8.00 -28.69
CA GLY A 182 -35.02 -9.32 -29.27
C GLY A 182 -35.17 -9.31 -30.79
N GLY A 183 -34.81 -10.40 -31.46
CA GLY A 183 -34.80 -10.48 -32.93
C GLY A 183 -33.50 -9.98 -33.56
N ARG A 184 -33.51 -9.78 -34.88
CA ARG A 184 -32.30 -9.48 -35.66
C ARG A 184 -32.51 -8.39 -36.72
N ILE A 185 -31.71 -7.35 -36.66
CA ILE A 185 -31.48 -6.43 -37.79
C ILE A 185 -30.22 -6.92 -38.51
N VAL A 186 -30.33 -7.27 -39.78
CA VAL A 186 -29.22 -7.87 -40.54
C VAL A 186 -28.16 -6.82 -40.90
N GLY A 187 -28.59 -5.62 -41.28
CA GLY A 187 -27.77 -4.48 -41.65
C GLY A 187 -27.84 -3.36 -40.61
N ASN A 188 -27.93 -2.13 -41.08
CA ASN A 188 -27.88 -0.92 -40.25
C ASN A 188 -29.24 -0.58 -39.63
N LEU A 189 -29.18 0.16 -38.52
CA LEU A 189 -30.27 0.91 -37.93
C LEU A 189 -29.95 2.41 -38.06
N VAL A 190 -30.76 3.14 -38.81
CA VAL A 190 -30.55 4.55 -39.14
C VAL A 190 -31.82 5.35 -38.84
N THR A 191 -31.69 6.53 -38.21
CA THR A 191 -32.81 7.38 -37.79
C THR A 191 -32.77 8.83 -38.29
N GLY A 192 -31.87 9.17 -39.22
CA GLY A 192 -31.88 10.49 -39.88
C GLY A 192 -31.63 11.68 -38.94
N PHE A 193 -32.03 12.90 -39.32
CA PHE A 193 -31.87 14.09 -38.47
C PHE A 193 -33.08 14.25 -37.55
N GLY A 194 -32.86 14.71 -36.33
CA GLY A 194 -33.92 14.89 -35.32
C GLY A 194 -33.36 14.69 -33.93
N ARG A 195 -34.22 14.55 -32.93
CA ARG A 195 -33.81 13.99 -31.63
C ARG A 195 -34.23 12.54 -31.58
N ASP A 196 -33.27 11.66 -31.74
CA ASP A 196 -33.50 10.23 -31.84
C ASP A 196 -33.20 9.49 -30.55
N THR A 197 -33.86 8.36 -30.35
CA THR A 197 -33.66 7.48 -29.20
C THR A 197 -33.60 6.02 -29.63
N ILE A 198 -32.44 5.40 -29.46
CA ILE A 198 -32.23 3.98 -29.71
C ILE A 198 -31.98 3.25 -28.40
N ILE A 199 -32.77 2.21 -28.13
CA ILE A 199 -32.65 1.38 -26.93
C ILE A 199 -32.44 -0.07 -27.35
N VAL A 200 -31.28 -0.63 -27.02
CA VAL A 200 -30.94 -2.04 -27.25
C VAL A 200 -30.83 -2.73 -25.88
N SER A 201 -31.74 -3.66 -25.62
CA SER A 201 -31.78 -4.49 -24.41
C SER A 201 -31.65 -5.99 -24.71
N GLY A 202 -31.68 -6.36 -25.99
CA GLY A 202 -31.53 -7.73 -26.47
C GLY A 202 -31.49 -7.77 -28.00
N GLY A 203 -31.38 -8.97 -28.58
CA GLY A 203 -31.31 -9.15 -30.04
C GLY A 203 -29.92 -8.84 -30.63
N SER A 204 -29.87 -8.68 -31.96
CA SER A 204 -28.62 -8.40 -32.67
C SER A 204 -28.79 -7.39 -33.81
N ILE A 205 -27.85 -6.45 -33.94
CA ILE A 205 -27.71 -5.53 -35.07
C ILE A 205 -26.41 -5.88 -35.80
N GLY A 206 -26.53 -6.33 -37.05
CA GLY A 206 -25.39 -6.79 -37.84
C GLY A 206 -24.56 -5.66 -38.46
N GLY A 207 -25.15 -4.48 -38.64
CA GLY A 207 -24.49 -3.28 -39.16
C GLY A 207 -24.33 -2.19 -38.11
N ALA A 208 -24.17 -0.95 -38.58
CA ALA A 208 -23.98 0.22 -37.75
C ALA A 208 -25.30 0.76 -37.17
N ILE A 209 -25.20 1.44 -36.03
CA ILE A 209 -26.21 2.36 -35.53
C ILE A 209 -25.79 3.78 -35.94
N SER A 210 -26.66 4.52 -36.62
CA SER A 210 -26.37 5.89 -37.08
C SER A 210 -27.58 6.80 -36.86
N VAL A 211 -27.47 7.74 -35.93
CA VAL A 211 -28.56 8.69 -35.57
C VAL A 211 -28.40 10.06 -36.26
N SER A 212 -27.52 10.14 -37.27
CA SER A 212 -27.23 11.34 -38.05
C SER A 212 -26.99 12.59 -37.21
N GLY A 213 -27.91 13.50 -37.00
CA GLY A 213 -27.57 14.69 -36.22
C GLY A 213 -28.75 15.41 -35.60
N GLY A 214 -28.46 16.01 -34.46
CA GLY A 214 -29.39 16.46 -33.43
C GLY A 214 -28.90 15.94 -32.07
N ASP A 215 -29.66 16.20 -31.00
CA ASP A 215 -29.24 15.78 -29.65
C ASP A 215 -29.77 14.37 -29.37
N ASP A 216 -29.01 13.33 -29.70
CA ASP A 216 -29.50 11.95 -29.76
C ASP A 216 -29.21 11.13 -28.49
N SER A 217 -29.92 10.01 -28.32
CA SER A 217 -29.64 9.04 -27.27
C SER A 217 -29.53 7.61 -27.78
N VAL A 218 -28.41 6.95 -27.47
CA VAL A 218 -28.20 5.53 -27.75
C VAL A 218 -27.88 4.80 -26.45
N SER A 219 -28.72 3.85 -26.08
CA SER A 219 -28.57 3.06 -24.86
C SER A 219 -28.47 1.56 -25.18
N VAL A 220 -27.40 0.91 -24.71
CA VAL A 220 -27.16 -0.52 -24.89
C VAL A 220 -27.00 -1.17 -23.53
N SER A 221 -27.94 -2.05 -23.16
CA SER A 221 -28.00 -2.77 -21.87
C SER A 221 -27.93 -4.30 -22.02
N GLY A 222 -28.06 -4.79 -23.26
CA GLY A 222 -28.04 -6.20 -23.62
C GLY A 222 -28.01 -6.35 -25.15
N GLY A 223 -27.95 -7.58 -25.65
CA GLY A 223 -27.86 -7.85 -27.10
C GLY A 223 -26.47 -7.60 -27.68
N GLU A 224 -26.35 -7.59 -29.01
CA GLU A 224 -25.08 -7.40 -29.72
C GLU A 224 -25.20 -6.40 -30.87
N VAL A 225 -24.25 -5.46 -30.94
CA VAL A 225 -24.05 -4.53 -32.06
C VAL A 225 -22.70 -4.81 -32.69
N LEU A 226 -22.71 -5.31 -33.92
CA LEU A 226 -21.50 -5.70 -34.64
C LEU A 226 -20.81 -4.52 -35.34
N GLY A 227 -21.59 -3.56 -35.85
CA GLY A 227 -21.07 -2.36 -36.50
C GLY A 227 -20.75 -1.24 -35.51
N GLU A 228 -20.28 -0.11 -36.04
CA GLU A 228 -20.00 1.08 -35.23
C GLU A 228 -21.30 1.75 -34.75
N ILE A 229 -21.20 2.51 -33.66
CA ILE A 229 -22.22 3.47 -33.24
C ILE A 229 -21.70 4.86 -33.59
N ARG A 230 -22.46 5.63 -34.40
CA ARG A 230 -22.13 7.00 -34.77
C ARG A 230 -23.32 7.93 -34.49
N THR A 231 -23.09 9.00 -33.73
CA THR A 231 -24.13 10.02 -33.43
C THR A 231 -23.91 11.36 -34.14
N SER A 232 -22.71 11.58 -34.68
CA SER A 232 -22.35 12.71 -35.56
C SER A 232 -22.38 14.10 -34.93
N PHE A 233 -23.46 14.89 -35.04
CA PHE A 233 -23.44 16.27 -34.58
C PHE A 233 -24.61 16.56 -33.66
N GLY A 234 -24.36 17.33 -32.60
CA GLY A 234 -25.33 17.62 -31.54
C GLY A 234 -24.81 17.17 -30.19
N ASN A 235 -25.57 17.34 -29.12
CA ASN A 235 -25.12 16.93 -27.78
C ASN A 235 -25.73 15.57 -27.46
N ASP A 236 -24.93 14.53 -27.60
CA ASP A 236 -25.40 13.16 -27.58
C ASP A 236 -25.24 12.47 -26.22
N LEU A 237 -26.16 11.56 -25.93
CA LEU A 237 -26.14 10.72 -24.73
C LEU A 237 -25.95 9.25 -25.09
N PHE A 238 -24.77 8.72 -24.76
CA PHE A 238 -24.46 7.30 -24.91
C PHE A 238 -24.42 6.57 -23.56
N ASN A 239 -25.26 5.54 -23.39
CA ASN A 239 -25.27 4.69 -22.20
C ASN A 239 -24.92 3.25 -22.57
N TRP A 240 -23.91 2.68 -21.92
CA TRP A 240 -23.55 1.27 -22.08
C TRP A 240 -23.52 0.58 -20.71
N SER A 241 -24.32 -0.46 -20.56
CA SER A 241 -24.44 -1.21 -19.31
C SER A 241 -24.77 -2.68 -19.53
N GLY A 242 -24.79 -3.45 -18.43
CA GLY A 242 -25.26 -4.84 -18.42
C GLY A 242 -24.47 -5.73 -19.36
N ASP A 243 -25.15 -6.66 -20.02
CA ASP A 243 -24.53 -7.67 -20.89
C ASP A 243 -24.48 -7.22 -22.38
N GLY A 244 -24.61 -5.92 -22.63
CA GLY A 244 -24.55 -5.36 -23.99
C GLY A 244 -23.20 -5.59 -24.64
N ALA A 245 -23.16 -6.25 -25.80
CA ALA A 245 -21.94 -6.54 -26.53
C ALA A 245 -21.73 -5.56 -27.70
N LEU A 246 -20.69 -4.73 -27.61
CA LEU A 246 -20.25 -3.86 -28.69
C LEU A 246 -18.96 -4.41 -29.29
N ARG A 247 -18.86 -4.44 -30.62
CA ARG A 247 -17.74 -5.09 -31.35
C ARG A 247 -16.95 -4.15 -32.26
N SER A 248 -17.26 -2.87 -32.23
CA SER A 248 -16.68 -1.84 -33.11
C SER A 248 -16.58 -0.51 -32.36
N ASN A 249 -16.28 0.57 -33.07
CA ASN A 249 -16.11 1.90 -32.49
C ASN A 249 -17.44 2.50 -32.01
N VAL A 250 -17.35 3.37 -31.01
CA VAL A 250 -18.39 4.34 -30.63
C VAL A 250 -17.81 5.73 -30.89
N LEU A 251 -18.45 6.50 -31.77
CA LEU A 251 -18.02 7.83 -32.21
C LEU A 251 -19.15 8.83 -31.99
N LEU A 252 -18.99 9.75 -31.04
CA LEU A 252 -20.03 10.75 -30.75
C LEU A 252 -19.90 11.99 -31.66
N ALA A 253 -18.66 12.37 -31.97
CA ALA A 253 -18.25 13.39 -32.93
C ALA A 253 -18.48 14.85 -32.46
N GLU A 254 -19.14 15.72 -33.23
CA GLU A 254 -19.18 17.17 -32.93
C GLU A 254 -20.31 17.50 -31.95
N GLY A 255 -20.00 17.89 -30.71
CA GLY A 255 -21.01 17.93 -29.67
C GLY A 255 -20.47 18.29 -28.30
N ASN A 256 -21.33 18.54 -27.33
CA ASN A 256 -20.94 18.33 -25.93
C ASN A 256 -21.58 17.03 -25.47
N ASP A 257 -20.85 15.95 -25.69
CA ASP A 257 -21.41 14.60 -25.57
C ASP A 257 -21.21 14.03 -24.17
N THR A 258 -22.08 13.10 -23.79
CA THR A 258 -21.97 12.39 -22.51
C THR A 258 -22.01 10.89 -22.74
N ALA A 259 -20.98 10.18 -22.28
CA ALA A 259 -20.95 8.73 -22.21
C ALA A 259 -20.96 8.23 -20.76
N ARG A 260 -21.85 7.29 -20.47
CA ARG A 260 -21.91 6.56 -19.19
C ARG A 260 -21.73 5.06 -19.44
N LEU A 261 -20.67 4.50 -18.88
CA LEU A 261 -20.36 3.07 -18.91
C LEU A 261 -20.55 2.50 -17.50
N GLU A 262 -21.42 1.50 -17.36
CA GLU A 262 -21.87 1.03 -16.06
C GLU A 262 -21.88 -0.50 -15.93
N ASN A 263 -21.26 -1.01 -14.86
CA ASN A 263 -21.17 -2.46 -14.57
C ASN A 263 -20.46 -3.27 -15.65
N LEU A 264 -19.42 -2.70 -16.28
CA LEU A 264 -18.65 -3.36 -17.34
C LEU A 264 -17.29 -3.81 -16.83
N ASP A 265 -16.84 -4.99 -17.21
CA ASP A 265 -15.47 -5.43 -16.97
C ASP A 265 -14.62 -5.38 -18.25
N GLN A 266 -13.35 -5.77 -18.11
CA GLN A 266 -12.41 -5.77 -19.22
C GLN A 266 -12.85 -6.69 -20.38
N ASP A 267 -13.58 -7.77 -20.11
CA ASP A 267 -14.02 -8.70 -21.15
C ASP A 267 -15.08 -8.05 -22.04
N HIS A 268 -16.00 -7.29 -21.44
CA HIS A 268 -16.98 -6.48 -22.18
C HIS A 268 -16.29 -5.41 -23.05
N LEU A 269 -15.34 -4.68 -22.45
CA LEU A 269 -14.68 -3.54 -23.12
C LEU A 269 -13.71 -3.99 -24.22
N SER A 270 -13.06 -5.16 -24.08
CA SER A 270 -11.96 -5.59 -24.95
C SER A 270 -12.27 -5.58 -26.46
N ALA A 271 -13.53 -5.81 -26.84
CA ALA A 271 -13.98 -5.89 -28.22
C ALA A 271 -14.31 -4.53 -28.87
N THR A 272 -14.40 -3.45 -28.10
CA THR A 272 -14.71 -2.09 -28.59
C THR A 272 -13.41 -1.29 -28.66
N PRO A 273 -12.70 -1.18 -29.80
CA PRO A 273 -11.34 -0.63 -29.78
C PRO A 273 -11.29 0.89 -29.51
N LEU A 274 -12.38 1.62 -29.74
CA LEU A 274 -12.43 3.07 -29.57
C LEU A 274 -13.80 3.55 -29.10
N ILE A 275 -13.79 4.47 -28.14
CA ILE A 275 -14.93 5.23 -27.61
C ILE A 275 -14.48 6.69 -27.54
N ALA A 276 -14.89 7.48 -28.53
CA ALA A 276 -14.48 8.86 -28.70
C ALA A 276 -15.65 9.82 -28.42
N GLY A 277 -15.40 10.87 -27.63
CA GLY A 277 -16.29 12.04 -27.52
C GLY A 277 -16.29 12.75 -28.86
N GLY A 278 -15.27 13.56 -29.13
CA GLY A 278 -15.02 14.05 -30.48
C GLY A 278 -14.56 15.50 -30.42
N LEU A 279 -15.28 16.41 -31.07
CA LEU A 279 -15.02 17.83 -30.93
C LEU A 279 -16.07 18.47 -30.01
N GLY A 280 -15.61 19.11 -28.93
CA GLY A 280 -16.44 19.95 -28.08
C GLY A 280 -16.09 19.83 -26.61
N ASN A 281 -17.09 19.74 -25.72
CA ASN A 281 -16.84 19.53 -24.29
C ASN A 281 -17.53 18.26 -23.82
N ASP A 282 -16.81 17.16 -23.88
CA ASP A 282 -17.34 15.82 -23.70
C ASP A 282 -17.07 15.28 -22.29
N ALA A 283 -17.99 14.45 -21.80
CA ALA A 283 -17.94 13.85 -20.47
C ALA A 283 -18.06 12.32 -20.51
N LEU A 284 -17.03 11.63 -20.02
CA LEU A 284 -17.02 10.18 -19.81
C LEU A 284 -17.16 9.85 -18.32
N THR A 285 -18.10 8.98 -18.00
CA THR A 285 -18.31 8.47 -16.63
C THR A 285 -18.25 6.95 -16.61
N LEU A 286 -17.27 6.40 -15.89
CA LEU A 286 -17.17 4.98 -15.58
C LEU A 286 -17.79 4.71 -14.21
N VAL A 287 -18.74 3.77 -14.14
CA VAL A 287 -19.46 3.40 -12.92
C VAL A 287 -19.35 1.91 -12.70
N ASN A 288 -18.79 1.49 -11.56
CA ASN A 288 -18.50 0.08 -11.28
C ASN A 288 -17.89 -0.63 -12.51
N THR A 289 -16.96 0.04 -13.18
CA THR A 289 -16.41 -0.41 -14.46
C THR A 289 -14.90 -0.62 -14.36
N SER A 290 -14.42 -1.76 -14.85
CA SER A 290 -13.01 -2.14 -14.85
C SER A 290 -12.44 -2.16 -16.26
N SER A 291 -11.44 -1.32 -16.52
CA SER A 291 -10.72 -1.29 -17.80
C SER A 291 -9.22 -1.49 -17.57
N ALA A 292 -8.63 -2.43 -18.31
CA ALA A 292 -7.19 -2.74 -18.26
C ALA A 292 -6.31 -1.75 -19.04
N GLY A 293 -6.91 -0.75 -19.67
CA GLY A 293 -6.20 0.28 -20.44
C GLY A 293 -7.08 1.51 -20.70
N ALA A 294 -6.44 2.60 -21.10
CA ALA A 294 -7.13 3.87 -21.38
C ALA A 294 -7.11 4.27 -22.84
N ALA A 295 -6.31 3.64 -23.71
CA ALA A 295 -6.21 4.03 -25.14
C ALA A 295 -7.54 4.01 -25.91
N ARG A 296 -8.52 3.26 -25.44
CA ARG A 296 -9.88 3.22 -26.01
C ARG A 296 -10.66 4.51 -25.80
N PHE A 297 -10.33 5.29 -24.76
CA PHE A 297 -11.05 6.50 -24.41
C PHE A 297 -10.26 7.69 -24.95
N THR A 298 -10.78 8.37 -25.97
CA THR A 298 -10.09 9.50 -26.61
C THR A 298 -11.01 10.70 -26.74
N GLN A 299 -10.45 11.91 -26.75
CA GLN A 299 -11.23 13.14 -26.98
C GLN A 299 -12.31 13.30 -25.90
N TRP A 300 -11.86 13.40 -24.65
CA TRP A 300 -12.71 13.60 -23.47
C TRP A 300 -12.16 14.76 -22.64
N GLU A 301 -12.92 15.84 -22.48
CA GLU A 301 -12.58 17.00 -21.66
C GLU A 301 -12.81 16.72 -20.16
N SER A 302 -13.73 15.81 -19.84
CA SER A 302 -13.96 15.33 -18.50
C SER A 302 -14.07 13.81 -18.46
N ALA A 303 -13.30 13.17 -17.59
CA ALA A 303 -13.42 11.76 -17.28
C ALA A 303 -13.60 11.56 -15.77
N SER A 304 -14.50 10.65 -15.37
CA SER A 304 -14.72 10.32 -13.97
C SER A 304 -14.79 8.81 -13.71
N LEU A 305 -14.13 8.38 -12.63
CA LEU A 305 -14.20 7.02 -12.09
C LEU A 305 -15.08 7.04 -10.85
N THR A 306 -16.16 6.26 -10.86
CA THR A 306 -17.15 6.23 -9.79
C THR A 306 -17.58 4.82 -9.39
N ASP A 307 -18.08 4.66 -8.17
CA ASP A 307 -18.73 3.45 -7.66
C ASP A 307 -17.89 2.18 -7.83
N GLY A 308 -16.65 2.18 -7.34
CA GLY A 308 -15.75 1.02 -7.41
C GLY A 308 -15.06 0.83 -8.76
N SER A 309 -15.10 1.81 -9.66
CA SER A 309 -14.44 1.71 -10.97
C SER A 309 -12.92 1.58 -10.85
N THR A 310 -12.31 0.84 -11.77
CA THR A 310 -10.87 0.68 -11.88
C THR A 310 -10.41 0.98 -13.30
N LEU A 311 -9.47 1.91 -13.46
CA LEU A 311 -8.79 2.17 -14.72
C LEU A 311 -7.29 1.90 -14.55
N ALA A 312 -6.75 0.92 -15.28
CA ALA A 312 -5.32 0.63 -15.29
C ALA A 312 -4.61 1.37 -16.41
N LEU A 313 -3.47 1.98 -16.11
CA LEU A 313 -2.64 2.71 -17.05
C LEU A 313 -1.27 2.03 -17.22
N ALA A 314 -1.04 1.50 -18.42
CA ALA A 314 0.30 1.14 -18.90
C ALA A 314 0.82 2.12 -19.98
N GLU A 315 -0.01 3.08 -20.36
CA GLU A 315 0.17 3.99 -21.49
C GLU A 315 -0.36 5.41 -21.15
N ALA A 316 -0.38 6.29 -22.14
CA ALA A 316 -0.94 7.63 -21.99
C ALA A 316 -2.48 7.63 -22.08
N PHE A 317 -3.11 8.25 -21.08
CA PHE A 317 -4.49 8.68 -21.14
C PHE A 317 -4.52 10.18 -21.47
N THR A 318 -4.83 10.49 -22.73
CA THR A 318 -4.86 11.86 -23.24
C THR A 318 -6.26 12.46 -23.09
N LEU A 319 -6.34 13.59 -22.38
CA LEU A 319 -7.58 14.33 -22.14
C LEU A 319 -7.64 15.58 -23.01
N GLY A 320 -8.86 15.89 -23.47
CA GLY A 320 -9.14 16.94 -24.44
C GLY A 320 -8.92 16.51 -25.89
N ASP A 321 -9.12 17.47 -26.79
CA ASP A 321 -9.03 17.32 -28.23
C ASP A 321 -8.22 18.48 -28.86
N SER A 322 -8.28 18.62 -30.20
CA SER A 322 -7.56 19.69 -30.92
C SER A 322 -8.08 21.12 -30.70
N VAL A 323 -9.28 21.26 -30.14
CA VAL A 323 -9.99 22.51 -29.87
C VAL A 323 -9.90 22.87 -28.38
N SER A 324 -10.30 21.96 -27.48
CA SER A 324 -10.27 22.13 -26.02
C SER A 324 -8.83 22.07 -25.47
N GLY A 325 -7.99 21.23 -26.06
CA GLY A 325 -6.57 21.08 -25.79
C GLY A 325 -6.19 20.40 -24.47
N SER A 326 -7.13 20.15 -23.56
CA SER A 326 -6.88 19.50 -22.27
C SER A 326 -8.18 19.03 -21.61
N GLY A 327 -8.07 18.38 -20.45
CA GLY A 327 -9.24 18.00 -19.66
C GLY A 327 -8.95 17.67 -18.20
N THR A 328 -9.93 17.04 -17.58
CA THR A 328 -9.98 16.72 -16.15
C THR A 328 -10.24 15.24 -15.92
N LEU A 329 -9.62 14.69 -14.87
CA LEU A 329 -9.89 13.34 -14.37
C LEU A 329 -10.28 13.40 -12.89
N ALA A 330 -11.46 12.90 -12.56
CA ALA A 330 -11.93 12.77 -11.17
C ALA A 330 -11.99 11.30 -10.75
N ILE A 331 -11.44 10.99 -9.58
CA ILE A 331 -11.46 9.64 -9.00
C ILE A 331 -12.22 9.73 -7.68
N ASP A 332 -13.37 9.05 -7.59
CA ASP A 332 -14.18 9.04 -6.37
C ASP A 332 -13.55 8.19 -5.24
N PRO A 333 -14.02 8.30 -3.98
CA PRO A 333 -13.43 7.59 -2.84
C PRO A 333 -13.40 6.06 -2.93
N SER A 334 -14.22 5.47 -3.80
CA SER A 334 -14.33 4.02 -3.95
C SER A 334 -13.53 3.47 -5.14
N SER A 335 -13.05 4.35 -6.02
CA SER A 335 -12.45 3.99 -7.30
C SER A 335 -10.92 4.02 -7.27
N THR A 336 -10.31 3.34 -8.24
CA THR A 336 -8.86 3.16 -8.34
C THR A 336 -8.35 3.54 -9.72
N LEU A 337 -7.29 4.35 -9.77
CA LEU A 337 -6.45 4.51 -10.94
C LEU A 337 -5.16 3.71 -10.69
N ALA A 338 -5.01 2.58 -11.36
CA ALA A 338 -3.82 1.75 -11.25
C ALA A 338 -2.79 2.14 -12.30
N SER A 339 -1.49 2.04 -11.99
CA SER A 339 -0.44 2.39 -12.94
C SER A 339 0.81 1.55 -12.73
N THR A 340 1.40 1.04 -13.82
CA THR A 340 2.77 0.49 -13.83
C THR A 340 3.75 1.49 -14.44
N SER A 341 3.34 2.16 -15.51
CA SER A 341 4.14 3.15 -16.23
C SER A 341 3.28 4.15 -17.00
N GLY A 342 2.06 4.39 -16.52
CA GLY A 342 1.04 5.18 -17.18
C GLY A 342 1.26 6.70 -17.08
N SER A 343 0.54 7.43 -17.92
CA SER A 343 0.51 8.90 -17.84
C SER A 343 -0.87 9.47 -18.10
N VAL A 344 -1.16 10.63 -17.51
CA VAL A 344 -2.34 11.46 -17.82
C VAL A 344 -1.85 12.75 -18.45
N LEU A 345 -2.19 12.94 -19.72
CA LEU A 345 -1.62 13.99 -20.57
C LEU A 345 -2.71 14.91 -21.12
N PRO A 346 -2.42 16.20 -21.33
CA PRO A 346 -3.26 17.07 -22.12
C PRO A 346 -3.10 16.74 -23.61
N PHE A 347 -4.12 16.99 -24.42
CA PHE A 347 -4.02 16.84 -25.87
C PHE A 347 -2.98 17.81 -26.48
N LEU A 348 -3.05 19.10 -26.10
CA LEU A 348 -2.07 20.10 -26.51
C LEU A 348 -0.97 20.20 -25.46
N ALA A 349 0.28 19.98 -25.89
CA ALA A 349 1.45 19.97 -25.01
C ALA A 349 1.67 21.27 -24.20
N GLN A 350 1.06 22.40 -24.58
CA GLN A 350 1.19 23.67 -23.83
C GLN A 350 0.12 23.84 -22.75
N GLN A 351 -0.91 22.99 -22.73
CA GLN A 351 -1.94 22.98 -21.71
C GLN A 351 -1.57 22.03 -20.56
N LEU A 352 -2.42 22.00 -19.54
CA LEU A 352 -2.25 21.19 -18.34
C LEU A 352 -3.55 20.45 -18.04
N VAL A 353 -3.47 19.16 -17.69
CA VAL A 353 -4.64 18.44 -17.14
C VAL A 353 -4.88 18.83 -15.69
N THR A 354 -6.05 18.47 -15.15
CA THR A 354 -6.27 18.46 -13.70
C THR A 354 -6.79 17.10 -13.24
N VAL A 355 -6.04 16.44 -12.37
CA VAL A 355 -6.43 15.17 -11.74
C VAL A 355 -6.85 15.44 -10.30
N THR A 356 -8.09 15.11 -9.97
CA THR A 356 -8.64 15.20 -8.60
C THR A 356 -8.79 13.81 -8.02
N ASN A 357 -8.02 13.50 -6.98
CA ASN A 357 -7.97 12.18 -6.37
C ASN A 357 -8.66 12.16 -4.99
N ALA A 358 -9.88 11.63 -4.92
CA ALA A 358 -10.52 11.25 -3.67
C ALA A 358 -10.41 9.73 -3.39
N GLY A 359 -10.11 8.93 -4.41
CA GLY A 359 -9.95 7.48 -4.34
C GLY A 359 -8.51 7.01 -4.12
N THR A 360 -8.09 5.99 -4.87
CA THR A 360 -6.77 5.38 -4.76
C THR A 360 -5.97 5.52 -6.06
N LEU A 361 -4.77 6.06 -5.97
CA LEU A 361 -3.72 5.86 -6.97
C LEU A 361 -2.89 4.64 -6.56
N ASP A 362 -2.96 3.57 -7.35
CA ASP A 362 -2.35 2.29 -7.00
C ASP A 362 -1.19 1.94 -7.95
N MET A 363 0.04 1.95 -7.43
CA MET A 363 1.24 1.44 -8.11
C MET A 363 1.74 0.14 -7.49
N THR A 364 0.94 -0.51 -6.64
CA THR A 364 1.32 -1.75 -5.95
C THR A 364 0.83 -3.01 -6.65
N THR A 365 0.02 -2.84 -7.69
CA THR A 365 -0.56 -3.92 -8.48
C THR A 365 0.10 -4.00 -9.85
N GLY A 366 0.47 -5.20 -10.29
CA GLY A 366 1.08 -5.41 -11.61
C GLY A 366 2.60 -5.58 -11.60
N SER A 367 3.26 -5.23 -10.48
CA SER A 367 4.69 -5.47 -10.24
C SER A 367 4.96 -6.08 -8.86
N SER A 368 6.04 -6.86 -8.77
CA SER A 368 6.61 -7.37 -7.51
C SER A 368 7.92 -6.68 -7.14
N VAL A 369 8.32 -5.66 -7.90
CA VAL A 369 9.52 -4.86 -7.69
C VAL A 369 9.15 -3.38 -7.73
N ALA A 370 9.83 -2.57 -6.95
CA ALA A 370 9.63 -1.13 -6.95
C ALA A 370 10.22 -0.50 -8.24
N GLY A 371 9.60 0.57 -8.71
CA GLY A 371 9.98 1.32 -9.90
C GLY A 371 8.81 1.71 -10.80
N ASP A 372 7.58 1.38 -10.41
CA ASP A 372 6.38 1.76 -11.15
C ASP A 372 6.18 3.28 -11.08
N THR A 373 5.61 3.85 -12.14
CA THR A 373 5.41 5.29 -12.22
C THR A 373 4.01 5.64 -12.69
N LEU A 374 3.52 6.78 -12.21
CA LEU A 374 2.36 7.47 -12.75
C LEU A 374 2.76 8.93 -13.03
N ARG A 375 2.74 9.34 -14.30
CA ARG A 375 3.01 10.73 -14.67
C ARG A 375 1.72 11.53 -14.89
N ILE A 376 1.59 12.68 -14.24
CA ILE A 376 0.52 13.65 -14.49
C ILE A 376 1.16 14.91 -15.06
N ASP A 377 0.76 15.28 -16.26
CA ASP A 377 1.27 16.47 -16.92
C ASP A 377 0.30 17.66 -16.73
N GLY A 378 0.29 18.18 -15.50
CA GLY A 378 -0.67 19.18 -15.07
C GLY A 378 -0.81 19.29 -13.55
N ASN A 379 -2.01 19.63 -13.10
CA ASN A 379 -2.33 19.78 -11.69
C ASN A 379 -2.75 18.44 -11.07
N TYR A 380 -2.22 18.14 -9.89
CA TYR A 380 -2.67 17.07 -9.01
C TYR A 380 -3.32 17.66 -7.76
N VAL A 381 -4.58 17.31 -7.51
CA VAL A 381 -5.37 17.79 -6.38
C VAL A 381 -5.81 16.60 -5.53
N GLY A 382 -5.20 16.43 -4.36
CA GLY A 382 -5.63 15.42 -3.40
C GLY A 382 -6.90 15.86 -2.66
N ASN A 383 -7.91 15.00 -2.58
CA ASN A 383 -9.17 15.24 -1.86
C ASN A 383 -9.41 14.12 -0.82
N ASN A 384 -8.50 14.00 0.16
CA ASN A 384 -8.43 12.88 1.10
C ASN A 384 -8.23 11.51 0.43
N GLY A 385 -7.65 11.49 -0.78
CA GLY A 385 -7.33 10.27 -1.50
C GLY A 385 -6.11 9.54 -0.95
N GLN A 386 -5.77 8.42 -1.59
CA GLN A 386 -4.68 7.54 -1.26
C GLN A 386 -3.66 7.43 -2.40
N LEU A 387 -2.40 7.24 -2.03
CA LEU A 387 -1.30 6.90 -2.93
C LEU A 387 -0.60 5.65 -2.39
N TRP A 388 -0.70 4.53 -3.11
CA TRP A 388 -0.10 3.26 -2.71
C TRP A 388 1.15 2.99 -3.53
N LEU A 389 2.26 2.74 -2.84
CA LEU A 389 3.60 2.60 -3.41
C LEU A 389 4.30 1.37 -2.83
N GLN A 390 5.14 0.75 -3.62
CA GLN A 390 6.18 -0.17 -3.19
C GLN A 390 7.53 0.56 -3.18
N SER A 391 8.37 0.23 -2.20
CA SER A 391 9.70 0.84 -2.05
C SER A 391 10.65 -0.13 -1.38
N VAL A 392 11.93 -0.10 -1.74
CA VAL A 392 12.98 -0.76 -0.95
C VAL A 392 13.41 0.25 0.12
N LEU A 393 13.15 0.00 1.40
CA LEU A 393 13.58 0.92 2.46
C LEU A 393 15.06 0.74 2.78
N ALA A 394 15.92 1.55 2.18
CA ALA A 394 17.35 1.62 2.46
C ALA A 394 17.83 3.08 2.39
N ASP A 395 18.92 3.36 1.68
CA ASP A 395 19.56 4.67 1.60
C ASP A 395 18.94 5.55 0.49
N ASP A 396 19.56 6.69 0.20
CA ASP A 396 19.12 7.64 -0.83
C ASP A 396 19.02 7.05 -2.25
N ALA A 397 19.70 5.95 -2.55
CA ALA A 397 19.71 5.32 -3.88
C ALA A 397 18.61 4.26 -4.05
N SER A 398 17.76 4.08 -3.05
CA SER A 398 16.70 3.07 -3.05
C SER A 398 15.73 3.20 -4.22
N THR A 399 15.34 2.07 -4.79
CA THR A 399 14.27 2.02 -5.79
C THR A 399 12.91 2.17 -5.13
N SER A 400 12.05 2.98 -5.75
CA SER A 400 10.70 3.27 -5.25
C SER A 400 9.77 3.55 -6.41
N ASP A 401 8.51 3.16 -6.24
CA ASP A 401 7.43 3.65 -7.09
C ASP A 401 7.27 5.16 -6.90
N ARG A 402 6.75 5.84 -7.92
CA ARG A 402 6.77 7.29 -7.98
C ARG A 402 5.59 7.92 -8.70
N LEU A 403 4.92 8.83 -8.01
CA LEU A 403 4.03 9.81 -8.65
C LEU A 403 4.87 10.97 -9.20
N ILE A 404 4.81 11.22 -10.51
CA ILE A 404 5.52 12.30 -11.18
C ILE A 404 4.50 13.35 -11.61
N VAL A 405 4.64 14.59 -11.13
CA VAL A 405 3.80 15.72 -11.58
C VAL A 405 4.68 16.72 -12.32
N ALA A 406 4.31 17.07 -13.55
CA ALA A 406 5.05 17.98 -14.40
C ALA A 406 4.30 19.30 -14.61
N ARG A 407 5.03 20.42 -14.62
CA ARG A 407 4.61 21.80 -14.98
C ARG A 407 3.50 22.45 -14.15
N GLY A 408 2.63 21.70 -13.47
CA GLY A 408 1.48 22.20 -12.73
C GLY A 408 1.67 22.29 -11.21
N ARG A 409 0.57 22.20 -10.46
CA ARG A 409 0.55 22.30 -8.99
C ARG A 409 0.16 20.98 -8.33
N ILE A 410 0.77 20.69 -7.18
CA ILE A 410 0.40 19.61 -6.27
C ILE A 410 -0.24 20.22 -5.03
N THR A 411 -1.55 20.02 -4.84
CA THR A 411 -2.33 20.66 -3.77
C THR A 411 -3.24 19.66 -3.05
N GLY A 412 -3.92 20.12 -2.00
CA GLY A 412 -4.92 19.33 -1.28
C GLY A 412 -4.32 18.39 -0.23
N THR A 413 -4.85 17.18 -0.10
CA THR A 413 -4.41 16.15 0.86
C THR A 413 -4.51 14.74 0.28
N THR A 414 -3.46 13.94 0.48
CA THR A 414 -3.36 12.53 0.06
C THR A 414 -2.58 11.73 1.12
N GLN A 415 -3.04 10.53 1.46
CA GLN A 415 -2.34 9.63 2.38
C GLN A 415 -1.49 8.60 1.62
N LEU A 416 -0.20 8.55 1.93
CA LEU A 416 0.74 7.57 1.37
C LEU A 416 0.72 6.29 2.19
N THR A 417 0.62 5.17 1.48
CA THR A 417 0.89 3.83 2.00
C THR A 417 2.08 3.26 1.25
N VAL A 418 3.10 2.81 1.98
CA VAL A 418 4.35 2.31 1.40
C VAL A 418 4.56 0.87 1.84
N ALA A 419 4.67 -0.05 0.89
CA ALA A 419 5.05 -1.43 1.13
C ALA A 419 6.58 -1.57 0.99
N ASN A 420 7.25 -2.00 2.06
CA ASN A 420 8.69 -2.29 2.01
C ASN A 420 8.95 -3.62 1.30
N LEU A 421 9.69 -3.60 0.18
CA LEU A 421 10.08 -4.79 -0.56
C LEU A 421 11.43 -5.35 -0.07
N GLY A 422 11.51 -5.66 1.23
CA GLY A 422 12.68 -6.30 1.82
C GLY A 422 13.90 -5.39 2.02
N GLY A 423 13.72 -4.07 2.03
CA GLY A 423 14.78 -3.16 2.44
C GLY A 423 15.13 -3.34 3.92
N ALA A 424 16.42 -3.48 4.22
CA ALA A 424 16.96 -3.71 5.56
C ALA A 424 17.03 -2.44 6.42
N GLY A 425 16.64 -1.28 5.89
CA GLY A 425 16.92 0.02 6.49
C GLY A 425 18.34 0.48 6.20
N ALA A 426 18.52 1.78 6.06
CA ALA A 426 19.82 2.45 6.05
C ALA A 426 19.65 3.95 6.32
N LEU A 427 20.74 4.64 6.64
CA LEU A 427 20.74 6.08 6.83
C LEU A 427 20.59 6.83 5.49
N THR A 428 19.59 7.70 5.36
CA THR A 428 19.45 8.63 4.22
C THR A 428 20.22 9.91 4.51
N GLN A 429 21.30 10.17 3.78
CA GLN A 429 22.23 11.29 4.02
C GLN A 429 22.00 12.48 3.06
N LEU A 430 21.29 12.27 1.95
CA LEU A 430 21.05 13.27 0.92
C LEU A 430 19.56 13.64 0.84
N ASN A 431 18.90 13.39 -0.29
CA ASN A 431 17.50 13.77 -0.49
C ASN A 431 16.51 12.80 0.19
N GLY A 432 16.89 11.56 0.46
CA GLY A 432 16.00 10.46 0.79
C GLY A 432 15.45 9.75 -0.45
N ILE A 433 14.56 8.79 -0.20
CA ILE A 433 13.93 7.94 -1.22
C ILE A 433 12.77 8.71 -1.86
N GLU A 434 12.89 9.10 -3.13
CA GLU A 434 11.90 9.93 -3.82
C GLU A 434 10.63 9.15 -4.18
N VAL A 435 9.50 9.55 -3.60
CA VAL A 435 8.17 8.92 -3.77
C VAL A 435 7.18 9.78 -4.54
N VAL A 436 7.39 11.11 -4.53
CA VAL A 436 6.68 12.04 -5.40
C VAL A 436 7.68 13.01 -5.99
N GLN A 437 7.68 13.13 -7.32
CA GLN A 437 8.57 14.02 -8.04
C GLN A 437 7.79 15.20 -8.62
N ALA A 438 8.18 16.41 -8.21
CA ALA A 438 7.77 17.62 -8.89
C ALA A 438 8.80 17.94 -9.98
N SER A 439 8.40 17.81 -11.24
CA SER A 439 9.26 17.97 -12.40
C SER A 439 8.87 19.17 -13.26
N GLU A 440 9.78 19.65 -14.10
CA GLU A 440 9.50 20.68 -15.11
C GLU A 440 8.85 21.96 -14.54
N GLY A 441 9.26 22.38 -13.35
CA GLY A 441 8.75 23.59 -12.69
C GLY A 441 7.48 23.39 -11.86
N ALA A 442 7.01 22.14 -11.68
CA ALA A 442 5.89 21.86 -10.80
C ALA A 442 6.17 22.31 -9.34
N ILE A 443 5.12 22.78 -8.67
CA ILE A 443 5.19 23.27 -7.28
C ILE A 443 4.23 22.51 -6.38
N SER A 444 4.64 22.25 -5.14
CA SER A 444 3.84 21.50 -4.18
C SER A 444 3.52 22.31 -2.93
N ASP A 445 2.31 22.17 -2.42
CA ASP A 445 1.90 22.68 -1.12
C ASP A 445 2.35 21.70 -0.02
N ALA A 446 2.59 22.18 1.20
CA ALA A 446 3.03 21.35 2.34
C ALA A 446 1.95 20.41 2.89
N SER A 447 0.68 20.60 2.50
CA SER A 447 -0.43 19.73 2.93
C SER A 447 -0.68 18.55 1.98
N ALA A 448 -0.05 18.54 0.80
CA ALA A 448 -0.42 17.64 -0.30
C ALA A 448 -0.32 16.15 0.07
N PHE A 449 0.67 15.79 0.89
CA PHE A 449 0.95 14.41 1.25
C PHE A 449 1.23 14.24 2.74
N SER A 450 0.79 13.10 3.28
CA SER A 450 1.07 12.62 4.63
C SER A 450 1.26 11.11 4.61
N LEU A 451 1.93 10.54 5.60
CA LEU A 451 2.13 9.09 5.70
C LEU A 451 1.00 8.47 6.54
N ARG A 452 0.36 7.39 6.05
CA ARG A 452 -0.78 6.74 6.72
C ARG A 452 -0.40 6.05 8.04
N GLY A 453 0.87 5.64 8.18
CA GLY A 453 1.36 4.90 9.35
C GLY A 453 2.86 5.03 9.54
N ALA A 454 3.38 4.42 10.60
CA ALA A 454 4.81 4.38 10.87
C ALA A 454 5.51 3.44 9.88
N LEU A 455 6.66 3.87 9.34
CA LEU A 455 7.46 3.10 8.41
C LEU A 455 8.82 2.80 9.04
N SER A 456 9.11 1.54 9.35
CA SER A 456 10.36 1.12 10.02
C SER A 456 11.03 0.01 9.24
N ALA A 457 12.36 0.05 9.15
CA ALA A 457 13.19 -1.01 8.58
C ALA A 457 14.56 -0.99 9.27
N GLY A 458 15.11 -2.15 9.62
CA GLY A 458 16.36 -2.26 10.39
C GLY A 458 16.34 -1.38 11.64
N ALA A 459 17.42 -0.65 11.88
CA ALA A 459 17.54 0.28 13.01
C ALA A 459 16.73 1.58 12.84
N TYR A 460 16.13 1.84 11.67
CA TYR A 460 15.67 3.17 11.29
C TYR A 460 14.15 3.34 11.27
N GLN A 461 13.72 4.55 11.63
CA GLN A 461 12.36 5.05 11.44
C GLN A 461 12.35 6.01 10.26
N TYR A 462 11.56 5.69 9.24
CA TYR A 462 11.35 6.54 8.08
C TYR A 462 10.15 7.48 8.30
N TYR A 463 10.32 8.74 7.89
CA TYR A 463 9.25 9.73 7.82
C TYR A 463 9.22 10.38 6.44
N LEU A 464 8.08 10.96 6.09
CA LEU A 464 7.89 11.68 4.84
C LEU A 464 8.30 13.16 5.00
N PHE A 465 9.08 13.68 4.07
CA PHE A 465 9.50 15.07 4.01
C PHE A 465 9.17 15.68 2.66
N LYS A 466 8.75 16.95 2.67
CA LYS A 466 8.72 17.80 1.48
C LYS A 466 10.07 18.49 1.30
N GLY A 467 10.61 18.41 0.10
CA GLY A 467 11.85 19.07 -0.31
C GLY A 467 13.10 18.24 -0.05
N GLY A 468 14.05 18.22 -0.99
CA GLY A 468 15.38 17.61 -0.86
C GLY A 468 16.47 18.56 -0.34
N ALA A 469 17.69 18.04 -0.21
CA ALA A 469 18.90 18.79 0.11
C ALA A 469 19.58 19.42 -1.12
N THR A 470 19.21 18.99 -2.34
CA THR A 470 19.76 19.51 -3.62
C THR A 470 18.82 20.49 -4.32
N ALA A 471 19.34 21.48 -5.04
CA ALA A 471 18.52 22.42 -5.81
C ALA A 471 17.59 21.71 -6.82
N GLY A 472 16.36 22.20 -6.96
CA GLY A 472 15.34 21.64 -7.84
C GLY A 472 14.45 20.57 -7.19
N SER A 473 14.80 20.12 -5.99
CA SER A 473 14.06 19.08 -5.26
C SER A 473 13.06 19.66 -4.24
N GLU A 474 12.95 20.98 -4.10
CA GLU A 474 12.19 21.65 -3.03
C GLU A 474 10.67 21.35 -3.06
N ASN A 475 10.16 20.86 -4.19
CA ASN A 475 8.76 20.51 -4.40
C ASN A 475 8.50 19.00 -4.50
N SER A 476 9.54 18.17 -4.51
CA SER A 476 9.43 16.71 -4.43
C SER A 476 9.24 16.24 -2.98
N TRP A 477 8.86 14.97 -2.82
CA TRP A 477 8.64 14.34 -1.52
C TRP A 477 9.46 13.06 -1.37
N PHE A 478 10.05 12.90 -0.19
CA PHE A 478 11.05 11.87 0.07
C PHE A 478 10.77 11.15 1.39
N LEU A 479 10.98 9.84 1.43
CA LEU A 479 11.09 9.08 2.68
C LEU A 479 12.51 9.20 3.23
N ARG A 480 12.64 9.43 4.53
CA ARG A 480 13.94 9.63 5.19
C ARG A 480 14.04 8.99 6.54
N SER A 481 15.21 8.42 6.80
CA SER A 481 15.68 7.93 8.09
C SER A 481 16.60 8.92 8.81
N ALA A 482 16.72 10.16 8.32
CA ALA A 482 17.48 11.23 8.97
C ALA A 482 16.82 12.62 8.78
N VAL A 483 17.07 13.52 9.73
CA VAL A 483 16.92 14.96 9.51
C VAL A 483 18.18 15.47 8.82
N VAL A 484 18.05 15.77 7.54
CA VAL A 484 19.12 16.29 6.67
C VAL A 484 18.97 17.79 6.46
N SER A 485 20.08 18.46 6.17
CA SER A 485 20.11 19.85 5.76
C SER A 485 20.89 20.00 4.44
N PRO A 486 20.58 21.02 3.61
CA PRO A 486 21.42 21.34 2.48
C PRO A 486 22.85 21.69 2.95
N PRO A 487 23.89 21.28 2.20
CA PRO A 487 25.26 21.65 2.54
C PRO A 487 25.42 23.16 2.50
N ALA A 488 26.30 23.69 3.36
CA ALA A 488 26.61 25.12 3.35
C ALA A 488 27.11 25.53 1.96
N ALA A 489 26.52 26.59 1.39
CA ALA A 489 26.99 27.15 0.13
C ALA A 489 28.47 27.52 0.26
N GLN A 490 29.33 26.98 -0.62
CA GLN A 490 30.74 27.35 -0.63
C GLN A 490 30.87 28.83 -0.97
N ALA A 491 31.62 29.58 -0.15
CA ALA A 491 31.94 30.97 -0.45
C ALA A 491 32.76 31.03 -1.76
N PRO A 492 32.55 32.04 -2.63
CA PRO A 492 33.36 32.21 -3.83
C PRO A 492 34.84 32.27 -3.44
N LEU A 493 35.68 31.46 -4.08
CA LEU A 493 37.13 31.55 -3.94
C LEU A 493 37.58 32.96 -4.35
N PRO A 494 38.46 33.64 -3.60
CA PRO A 494 38.99 34.93 -4.00
C PRO A 494 39.78 34.79 -5.31
N ASP A 495 39.60 35.72 -6.25
CA ASP A 495 40.33 35.76 -7.52
C ASP A 495 41.84 35.67 -7.29
N PRO A 496 42.59 34.88 -8.08
CA PRO A 496 44.04 34.81 -7.97
C PRO A 496 44.65 36.20 -8.16
N ALA A 497 45.44 36.65 -7.18
CA ALA A 497 46.21 37.89 -7.30
C ALA A 497 47.14 37.84 -8.54
N PRO A 498 47.28 38.93 -9.31
CA PRO A 498 48.19 38.96 -10.46
C PRO A 498 49.62 38.61 -10.03
N ALA A 499 50.25 37.66 -10.74
CA ALA A 499 51.63 37.26 -10.47
C ALA A 499 52.61 38.43 -10.69
N PRO A 500 53.65 38.59 -9.83
CA PRO A 500 54.66 39.65 -10.02
C PRO A 500 55.53 39.37 -11.25
N GLU A 501 55.75 40.42 -12.05
CA GLU A 501 56.64 40.39 -13.22
C GLU A 501 58.10 40.18 -12.77
N PRO A 502 58.85 39.22 -13.35
CA PRO A 502 60.23 38.94 -12.94
C PRO A 502 61.19 40.06 -13.40
N PRO A 503 62.24 40.36 -12.61
CA PRO A 503 63.16 41.46 -12.89
C PRO A 503 64.06 41.19 -14.10
N PRO A 504 64.47 42.22 -14.86
CA PRO A 504 65.31 42.06 -16.04
C PRO A 504 66.75 41.64 -15.66
N VAL A 505 67.27 40.63 -16.34
CA VAL A 505 68.65 40.14 -16.19
C VAL A 505 69.61 41.03 -17.02
N PRO A 506 70.78 41.43 -16.50
CA PRO A 506 71.77 42.21 -17.27
C PRO A 506 72.38 41.40 -18.43
N GLN A 507 72.36 41.96 -19.65
CA GLN A 507 73.00 41.35 -20.82
C GLN A 507 74.51 41.67 -20.87
N ALA A 508 75.34 40.62 -21.03
CA ALA A 508 76.75 40.75 -21.40
C ALA A 508 76.88 40.83 -22.94
N PRO A 509 77.81 41.65 -23.48
CA PRO A 509 77.87 41.89 -24.92
C PRO A 509 78.68 40.82 -25.67
N GLY A 510 78.12 40.30 -26.77
CA GLY A 510 78.93 39.72 -27.86
C GLY A 510 78.66 38.28 -28.31
N GLN A 511 77.48 37.70 -28.10
CA GLN A 511 77.12 36.42 -28.74
C GLN A 511 75.81 36.51 -29.55
N PRO A 512 75.76 35.98 -30.79
CA PRO A 512 74.51 35.84 -31.53
C PRO A 512 73.60 34.80 -30.85
N VAL A 513 72.39 35.23 -30.47
CA VAL A 513 71.36 34.36 -29.89
C VAL A 513 70.65 33.60 -31.03
N PRO A 514 70.53 32.27 -30.99
CA PRO A 514 69.72 31.50 -31.94
C PRO A 514 68.22 31.84 -31.79
N PRO A 515 67.38 31.72 -32.83
CA PRO A 515 65.95 31.95 -32.67
C PRO A 515 65.34 30.94 -31.68
N THR A 516 64.86 31.45 -30.55
CA THR A 516 64.11 30.69 -29.54
C THR A 516 62.80 30.20 -30.18
N PRO A 517 62.46 28.90 -30.09
CA PRO A 517 61.15 28.40 -30.53
C PRO A 517 60.03 29.10 -29.76
N ALA A 518 58.95 29.44 -30.46
CA ALA A 518 57.72 29.94 -29.82
C ALA A 518 57.24 28.92 -28.77
N PRO A 519 56.84 29.37 -27.56
CA PRO A 519 56.27 28.47 -26.57
C PRO A 519 55.03 27.81 -27.15
N PRO A 520 54.82 26.50 -26.91
CA PRO A 520 53.63 25.80 -27.39
C PRO A 520 52.38 26.51 -26.89
N PRO A 521 51.29 26.56 -27.70
CA PRO A 521 50.04 27.16 -27.27
C PRO A 521 49.59 26.49 -25.97
N GLN A 522 49.33 27.32 -24.96
CA GLN A 522 48.78 26.88 -23.69
C GLN A 522 47.49 26.11 -23.98
N PRO A 523 47.32 24.88 -23.44
CA PRO A 523 46.06 24.15 -23.58
C PRO A 523 44.92 25.07 -23.14
N ALA A 524 43.84 25.11 -23.93
CA ALA A 524 42.61 25.76 -23.50
C ALA A 524 42.25 25.24 -22.10
N PRO A 525 41.73 26.08 -21.19
CA PRO A 525 41.23 25.61 -19.90
C PRO A 525 40.33 24.41 -20.16
N VAL A 526 40.68 23.27 -19.59
CA VAL A 526 39.78 22.13 -19.53
C VAL A 526 38.47 22.69 -18.95
N PRO A 527 37.31 22.52 -19.60
CA PRO A 527 36.05 22.88 -18.99
C PRO A 527 36.04 22.23 -17.60
N GLN A 528 35.97 23.03 -16.54
CA GLN A 528 35.67 22.47 -15.24
C GLN A 528 34.37 21.67 -15.42
N PRO A 529 34.28 20.44 -14.86
CA PRO A 529 32.99 19.77 -14.76
C PRO A 529 32.01 20.79 -14.15
N ASP A 530 30.84 20.95 -14.76
CA ASP A 530 29.78 21.75 -14.17
C ASP A 530 29.67 21.34 -12.69
N PRO A 531 29.77 22.28 -11.74
CA PRO A 531 29.51 21.93 -10.36
C PRO A 531 28.11 21.34 -10.34
N GLY A 532 27.97 20.12 -9.81
CA GLY A 532 26.67 19.46 -9.65
C GLY A 532 25.65 20.42 -9.02
N PRO A 533 24.34 20.11 -9.13
CA PRO A 533 23.29 21.01 -8.68
C PRO A 533 23.59 21.51 -7.26
N GLY A 534 23.63 22.84 -7.11
CA GLY A 534 23.98 23.49 -5.84
C GLY A 534 23.02 23.11 -4.70
N PRO A 535 23.27 23.60 -3.47
CA PRO A 535 22.42 23.30 -2.33
C PRO A 535 20.98 23.80 -2.55
N ALA A 536 20.00 23.06 -2.02
CA ALA A 536 18.61 23.50 -2.03
C ALA A 536 18.44 24.84 -1.31
N ARG A 537 17.51 25.68 -1.80
CA ARG A 537 17.28 27.02 -1.22
C ARG A 537 16.43 26.99 0.04
N LEU A 538 15.60 25.97 0.20
CA LEU A 538 14.69 25.79 1.32
C LEU A 538 15.09 24.54 2.10
N LEU A 539 14.91 24.60 3.42
CA LEU A 539 15.07 23.43 4.26
C LEU A 539 13.92 22.44 3.99
N PRO A 540 14.21 21.14 3.99
CA PRO A 540 13.17 20.13 3.99
C PRO A 540 12.22 20.28 5.18
N VAL A 541 10.94 20.02 4.94
CA VAL A 541 9.89 20.15 5.95
C VAL A 541 9.25 18.79 6.19
N PRO A 542 9.18 18.28 7.44
CA PRO A 542 8.44 17.06 7.75
C PRO A 542 6.97 17.17 7.33
N ALA A 543 6.42 16.09 6.78
CA ALA A 543 5.01 16.03 6.40
C ALA A 543 4.09 16.18 7.62
N ILE A 544 2.87 16.68 7.40
CA ILE A 544 1.84 16.76 8.44
C ILE A 544 1.60 15.37 9.05
N GLY A 545 1.48 15.31 10.37
CA GLY A 545 1.35 14.06 11.14
C GLY A 545 2.68 13.48 11.63
N THR A 546 3.81 13.98 11.14
CA THR A 546 5.14 13.60 11.67
C THR A 546 5.30 14.11 13.11
N PRO A 547 5.77 13.27 14.06
CA PRO A 547 6.11 13.73 15.41
C PRO A 547 7.16 14.85 15.38
N PRO A 548 7.25 15.68 16.44
CA PRO A 548 8.26 16.73 16.50
C PRO A 548 9.69 16.18 16.36
N LEU A 549 10.39 16.61 15.31
CA LEU A 549 11.78 16.28 15.03
C LEU A 549 12.70 17.45 15.39
N PRO A 550 14.00 17.21 15.62
CA PRO A 550 14.98 18.28 15.74
C PRO A 550 14.97 19.19 14.51
N ALA A 551 15.25 20.48 14.72
CA ALA A 551 15.38 21.42 13.61
C ALA A 551 16.67 21.14 12.82
N ALA A 552 16.56 21.09 11.49
CA ALA A 552 17.72 21.00 10.62
C ALA A 552 18.55 22.30 10.71
N VAL A 553 19.87 22.16 10.82
CA VAL A 553 20.83 23.27 10.80
C VAL A 553 21.66 23.17 9.54
N VAL A 554 21.65 24.22 8.70
CA VAL A 554 22.36 24.26 7.42
C VAL A 554 23.84 23.91 7.60
N GLY A 555 24.32 22.93 6.82
CA GLY A 555 25.71 22.46 6.84
C GLY A 555 26.07 21.54 8.02
N ALA A 556 25.12 21.20 8.89
CA ALA A 556 25.34 20.17 9.91
C ALA A 556 25.16 18.76 9.32
N GLU A 557 25.85 17.79 9.93
CA GLU A 557 25.71 16.37 9.61
C GLU A 557 24.26 15.87 9.80
N PRO A 558 23.80 14.90 9.00
CA PRO A 558 22.48 14.28 9.16
C PRO A 558 22.25 13.74 10.58
N ILE A 559 21.10 14.07 11.17
CA ILE A 559 20.68 13.52 12.46
C ILE A 559 19.87 12.25 12.22
N ALA A 560 20.44 11.09 12.54
CA ALA A 560 19.79 9.79 12.38
C ALA A 560 18.48 9.68 13.18
N LEU A 561 17.46 9.08 12.56
CA LEU A 561 16.15 8.81 13.16
C LEU A 561 16.05 7.32 13.48
N TYR A 562 16.82 6.87 14.48
CA TYR A 562 16.70 5.52 14.99
C TYR A 562 15.31 5.26 15.60
N ARG A 563 14.83 4.03 15.49
CA ARG A 563 13.60 3.62 16.17
C ARG A 563 13.79 3.63 17.69
N VAL A 564 12.71 3.81 18.45
CA VAL A 564 12.77 3.81 19.93
C VAL A 564 13.16 2.45 20.52
N GLU A 565 13.06 1.38 19.73
CA GLU A 565 13.54 0.05 20.07
C GLU A 565 15.08 -0.01 20.18
N VAL A 566 15.81 0.81 19.40
CA VAL A 566 17.26 0.66 19.25
C VAL A 566 18.02 0.84 20.57
N PRO A 567 17.78 1.91 21.38
CA PRO A 567 18.41 2.00 22.70
C PRO A 567 17.98 0.90 23.67
N THR A 568 16.76 0.37 23.51
CA THR A 568 16.24 -0.68 24.39
C THR A 568 16.97 -2.00 24.14
N TRP A 569 17.25 -2.34 22.89
CA TRP A 569 17.99 -3.55 22.52
C TRP A 569 19.48 -3.42 22.84
N SER A 570 20.08 -2.24 22.64
CA SER A 570 21.52 -2.05 22.86
C SER A 570 21.97 -2.21 24.32
N VAL A 571 21.06 -2.03 25.29
CA VAL A 571 21.35 -2.25 26.72
C VAL A 571 21.40 -3.73 27.10
N VAL A 572 20.76 -4.62 26.34
CA VAL A 572 20.57 -6.03 26.74
C VAL A 572 21.89 -6.74 27.07
N PRO A 573 22.94 -6.70 26.22
CA PRO A 573 24.22 -7.34 26.53
C PRO A 573 24.89 -6.76 27.79
N SER A 574 24.86 -5.44 27.94
CA SER A 574 25.44 -4.75 29.09
C SER A 574 24.68 -5.03 30.40
N ALA A 575 23.36 -5.17 30.35
CA ALA A 575 22.55 -5.55 31.51
C ALA A 575 22.79 -7.00 31.95
N ALA A 576 22.91 -7.93 30.99
CA ALA A 576 23.31 -9.31 31.26
C ALA A 576 24.67 -9.38 31.98
N ALA A 577 25.63 -8.57 31.52
CA ALA A 577 26.94 -8.47 32.15
C ALA A 577 26.85 -7.97 33.61
N ILE A 578 26.07 -6.91 33.86
CA ILE A 578 25.86 -6.37 35.22
C ILE A 578 25.20 -7.40 36.13
N LEU A 579 24.18 -8.12 35.65
CA LEU A 579 23.45 -9.11 36.42
C LEU A 579 24.36 -10.24 36.89
N ALA A 580 25.16 -10.82 35.99
CA ALA A 580 26.07 -11.91 36.35
C ALA A 580 27.26 -11.40 37.21
N LEU A 581 27.81 -10.21 36.93
CA LEU A 581 28.88 -9.63 37.77
C LEU A 581 28.42 -9.38 39.21
N THR A 582 27.20 -8.87 39.38
CA THR A 582 26.64 -8.59 40.72
C THR A 582 26.36 -9.88 41.49
N SER A 583 26.02 -10.95 40.77
CA SER A 583 25.85 -12.31 41.30
C SER A 583 27.18 -13.00 41.67
N LEU A 584 28.34 -12.47 41.29
CA LEU A 584 29.64 -13.02 41.70
C LEU A 584 30.04 -12.57 43.12
N GLY A 585 29.97 -11.27 43.40
CA GLY A 585 30.41 -10.65 44.65
C GLY A 585 31.93 -10.75 44.94
N THR A 586 32.35 -10.15 46.06
CA THR A 586 33.71 -10.31 46.62
C THR A 586 33.78 -11.46 47.63
N PHE A 587 34.99 -11.88 47.99
CA PHE A 587 35.21 -12.89 49.04
C PHE A 587 34.43 -12.56 50.32
N HIS A 588 34.56 -11.32 50.83
CA HIS A 588 33.91 -10.90 52.07
C HIS A 588 32.39 -10.79 51.98
N GLU A 589 31.84 -10.54 50.80
CA GLU A 589 30.41 -10.50 50.60
C GLU A 589 29.77 -11.88 50.58
N ARG A 590 30.51 -12.91 50.14
CA ARG A 590 30.05 -14.30 50.17
C ARG A 590 30.32 -14.99 51.50
N GLN A 591 31.45 -14.71 52.13
CA GLN A 591 31.95 -15.49 53.27
C GLN A 591 31.96 -14.72 54.61
N GLY A 592 31.77 -13.40 54.61
CA GLY A 592 31.96 -12.57 55.80
C GLY A 592 33.45 -12.36 56.14
N ASP A 593 33.78 -11.99 57.38
CA ASP A 593 35.18 -11.81 57.82
C ASP A 593 35.94 -13.14 57.91
N GLN A 594 37.24 -13.18 57.60
CA GLN A 594 38.06 -14.40 57.77
C GLN A 594 38.04 -14.91 59.22
N SER A 595 37.84 -13.99 60.17
CA SER A 595 37.71 -14.34 61.58
C SER A 595 36.64 -15.42 61.78
N LEU A 596 35.57 -15.41 60.96
CA LEU A 596 34.39 -16.28 60.95
C LEU A 596 34.60 -17.64 60.28
N LEU A 597 35.78 -17.91 59.69
CA LEU A 597 36.04 -19.09 58.85
C LEU A 597 37.03 -20.06 59.51
N ARG A 598 36.73 -20.55 60.73
CA ARG A 598 37.68 -21.34 61.53
C ARG A 598 37.47 -22.85 61.48
N GLU A 599 36.40 -23.30 60.85
CA GLU A 599 35.92 -24.67 60.92
C GLU A 599 36.59 -25.54 59.85
N THR A 600 36.95 -26.78 60.20
CA THR A 600 37.65 -27.72 59.33
C THR A 600 36.88 -29.04 59.25
N GLY A 601 37.01 -29.79 58.15
CA GLY A 601 36.29 -31.04 57.94
C GLY A 601 35.70 -31.17 56.53
N ALA A 602 35.00 -32.27 56.29
CA ALA A 602 34.43 -32.58 54.97
C ALA A 602 33.23 -31.69 54.60
N VAL A 603 32.46 -31.20 55.56
CA VAL A 603 31.32 -30.29 55.33
C VAL A 603 31.28 -29.32 56.51
N PRO A 604 32.06 -28.25 56.50
CA PRO A 604 32.32 -27.44 57.70
C PRO A 604 31.30 -26.31 57.95
N ALA A 605 30.62 -25.81 56.90
CA ALA A 605 29.63 -24.73 57.04
C ALA A 605 28.80 -24.52 55.76
N GLY A 606 27.65 -23.86 55.95
CA GLY A 606 26.82 -23.29 54.89
C GLY A 606 26.64 -21.79 55.08
N TRP A 607 26.36 -21.08 53.99
CA TRP A 607 26.14 -19.64 54.01
C TRP A 607 25.01 -19.22 53.07
N THR A 608 24.40 -18.08 53.37
CA THR A 608 23.41 -17.43 52.52
C THR A 608 23.67 -15.93 52.47
N ARG A 609 23.37 -15.32 51.33
CA ARG A 609 23.49 -13.88 51.10
C ARG A 609 22.26 -13.37 50.36
N LEU A 610 21.69 -12.28 50.85
CA LEU A 610 20.72 -11.45 50.14
C LEU A 610 21.46 -10.21 49.61
N LEU A 611 21.14 -9.80 48.39
CA LEU A 611 21.75 -8.65 47.74
C LEU A 611 20.70 -7.78 47.05
N GLY A 612 20.94 -6.48 47.06
CA GLY A 612 20.14 -5.49 46.35
C GLY A 612 21.01 -4.35 45.83
N ASP A 613 20.69 -3.85 44.65
CA ASP A 613 21.38 -2.72 44.00
C ASP A 613 20.32 -1.81 43.36
N ASP A 614 20.43 -0.52 43.58
CA ASP A 614 19.66 0.51 42.87
C ASP A 614 20.67 1.40 42.16
N PHE A 615 20.64 1.43 40.83
CA PHE A 615 21.67 2.11 40.05
C PHE A 615 21.15 2.75 38.78
N ARG A 616 21.92 3.75 38.33
CA ARG A 616 21.83 4.37 37.02
C ARG A 616 23.16 4.21 36.32
N GLN A 617 23.15 3.71 35.08
CA GLN A 617 24.34 3.59 34.24
C GLN A 617 24.05 4.16 32.85
N ARG A 618 24.87 5.09 32.38
CA ARG A 618 24.94 5.53 30.99
C ARG A 618 26.19 4.96 30.33
N TRP A 619 26.07 4.58 29.07
CA TRP A 619 27.18 4.16 28.21
C TRP A 619 27.35 5.13 27.04
N SER A 620 28.58 5.26 26.53
CA SER A 620 28.84 5.87 25.23
C SER A 620 28.62 4.86 24.10
N GLY A 621 28.50 5.36 22.87
CA GLY A 621 28.27 4.54 21.68
C GLY A 621 27.22 5.15 20.76
N THR A 622 26.79 4.40 19.75
CA THR A 622 25.93 4.89 18.64
C THR A 622 24.64 5.55 19.13
N VAL A 623 24.03 5.02 20.20
CA VAL A 623 22.79 5.55 20.77
C VAL A 623 22.89 5.95 22.25
N SER A 624 24.11 5.97 22.79
CA SER A 624 24.42 6.37 24.18
C SER A 624 23.36 5.95 25.22
N PRO A 625 23.06 4.65 25.35
CA PRO A 625 21.93 4.20 26.14
C PRO A 625 22.16 4.43 27.64
N THR A 626 21.06 4.54 28.38
CA THR A 626 21.03 4.69 29.84
C THR A 626 20.04 3.70 30.45
N LEU A 627 20.47 2.99 31.49
CA LEU A 627 19.64 2.08 32.28
C LEU A 627 19.51 2.62 33.71
N ASP A 628 18.28 2.95 34.11
CA ASP A 628 17.90 3.18 35.51
C ASP A 628 17.23 1.89 36.01
N ALA A 629 17.90 1.13 36.88
CA ALA A 629 17.47 -0.23 37.24
C ALA A 629 17.64 -0.57 38.72
N THR A 630 16.82 -1.53 39.15
CA THR A 630 16.95 -2.21 40.44
C THR A 630 17.31 -3.66 40.21
N LEU A 631 18.31 -4.15 40.93
CA LEU A 631 18.72 -5.56 40.95
C LEU A 631 18.50 -6.13 42.34
N LYS A 632 17.92 -7.32 42.44
CA LYS A 632 17.72 -8.05 43.70
C LYS A 632 18.07 -9.51 43.50
N GLY A 633 18.62 -10.15 44.51
CA GLY A 633 18.96 -11.56 44.42
C GLY A 633 19.28 -12.22 45.74
N TYR A 634 19.46 -13.52 45.69
CA TYR A 634 19.93 -14.32 46.80
C TYR A 634 20.95 -15.37 46.34
N GLN A 635 21.81 -15.75 47.26
CA GLN A 635 22.81 -16.79 47.09
C GLN A 635 22.74 -17.76 48.27
N ILE A 636 22.95 -19.03 47.97
CA ILE A 636 23.06 -20.09 48.96
C ILE A 636 24.28 -20.91 48.58
N GLY A 637 25.24 -21.01 49.48
CA GLY A 637 26.46 -21.77 49.27
C GLY A 637 26.80 -22.69 50.41
N HIS A 638 27.63 -23.68 50.09
CA HIS A 638 28.01 -24.73 51.01
C HIS A 638 29.46 -25.12 50.79
N ASP A 639 30.21 -25.20 51.90
CA ASP A 639 31.57 -25.69 51.89
C ASP A 639 31.57 -27.22 51.79
N LEU A 640 32.21 -27.77 50.77
CA LEU A 640 32.32 -29.21 50.53
C LEU A 640 33.66 -29.80 51.00
N TYR A 641 34.57 -28.93 51.42
CA TYR A 641 35.88 -29.32 51.91
C TYR A 641 36.51 -28.15 52.65
N ALA A 642 37.04 -28.38 53.86
CA ALA A 642 38.02 -27.50 54.46
C ALA A 642 39.10 -28.28 55.20
N HIS A 643 40.35 -27.88 55.02
CA HIS A 643 41.49 -28.54 55.64
C HIS A 643 42.53 -27.52 56.10
N GLN A 644 43.04 -27.73 57.30
CA GLN A 644 44.16 -26.97 57.84
C GLN A 644 45.46 -27.76 57.66
N HIS A 645 46.42 -27.15 56.98
CA HIS A 645 47.76 -27.67 56.75
C HIS A 645 48.68 -27.42 57.96
N ASP A 646 49.79 -28.16 58.05
CA ASP A 646 50.80 -28.05 59.12
C ASP A 646 51.41 -26.64 59.26
N ASN A 647 51.36 -25.84 58.19
CA ASN A 647 51.83 -24.45 58.15
C ASN A 647 50.74 -23.43 58.51
N GLU A 648 49.68 -23.86 59.21
CA GLU A 648 48.49 -23.09 59.61
C GLU A 648 47.64 -22.54 58.45
N GLN A 649 47.93 -22.91 57.19
CA GLN A 649 47.06 -22.53 56.07
C GLN A 649 45.75 -23.31 56.10
N ILE A 650 44.63 -22.64 55.86
CA ILE A 650 43.31 -23.26 55.74
C ILE A 650 42.83 -23.08 54.32
N GLN A 651 42.62 -24.19 53.61
CA GLN A 651 41.96 -24.21 52.32
C GLN A 651 40.49 -24.61 52.47
N ARG A 652 39.63 -24.04 51.63
CA ARG A 652 38.20 -24.30 51.59
C ARG A 652 37.71 -24.35 50.15
N ALA A 653 36.90 -25.33 49.82
CA ALA A 653 36.25 -25.42 48.52
C ALA A 653 34.75 -25.65 48.70
N GLY A 654 33.94 -25.06 47.84
CA GLY A 654 32.49 -25.17 47.93
C GLY A 654 31.77 -24.83 46.64
N LEU A 655 30.45 -25.01 46.68
CA LEU A 655 29.54 -24.68 45.60
C LEU A 655 28.50 -23.67 46.09
N PHE A 656 27.94 -22.89 45.18
CA PHE A 656 26.79 -22.05 45.46
C PHE A 656 25.83 -22.00 44.28
N VAL A 657 24.57 -21.73 44.59
CA VAL A 657 23.55 -21.36 43.62
C VAL A 657 23.11 -19.93 43.91
N ALA A 658 22.74 -19.20 42.86
CA ALA A 658 22.22 -17.84 42.97
C ALA A 658 21.02 -17.66 42.05
N HIS A 659 20.11 -16.79 42.47
CA HIS A 659 19.07 -16.25 41.61
C HIS A 659 19.05 -14.74 41.76
N SER A 660 19.08 -14.04 40.63
CA SER A 660 19.08 -12.58 40.56
C SER A 660 18.09 -12.10 39.52
N ARG A 661 17.44 -10.97 39.79
CA ARG A 661 16.52 -10.29 38.89
C ARG A 661 16.90 -8.81 38.79
N LEU A 662 16.81 -8.28 37.58
CA LEU A 662 17.05 -6.89 37.22
C LEU A 662 15.80 -6.36 36.48
N ASP A 663 15.26 -5.27 36.99
CA ASP A 663 14.14 -4.55 36.38
C ASP A 663 14.58 -3.09 36.18
N GLY A 664 14.41 -2.53 34.98
CA GLY A 664 14.82 -1.16 34.71
C GLY A 664 14.12 -0.47 33.53
N ASP A 665 14.17 0.86 33.54
CA ASP A 665 13.73 1.71 32.45
C ASP A 665 14.94 2.16 31.60
N VAL A 666 14.74 2.21 30.28
CA VAL A 666 15.80 2.50 29.30
C VAL A 666 15.55 3.82 28.59
N LYS A 667 16.62 4.62 28.48
CA LYS A 667 16.69 5.86 27.69
C LYS A 667 17.85 5.80 26.71
N GLY A 668 17.84 6.64 25.68
CA GLY A 668 18.98 6.82 24.78
C GLY A 668 18.65 7.75 23.63
N PHE A 669 19.52 7.78 22.62
CA PHE A 669 19.29 8.54 21.40
C PHE A 669 18.33 7.79 20.46
N ALA A 670 17.15 8.36 20.24
CA ALA A 670 16.15 7.81 19.33
C ALA A 670 15.31 8.93 18.70
N GLN A 671 14.92 8.72 17.43
CA GLN A 671 14.14 9.68 16.64
C GLN A 671 14.75 11.09 16.60
N GLY A 672 16.08 11.17 16.63
CA GLY A 672 16.84 12.42 16.61
C GLY A 672 17.00 13.13 17.95
N HIS A 673 16.48 12.57 19.05
CA HIS A 673 16.55 13.20 20.38
C HIS A 673 17.41 12.38 21.33
N GLU A 674 18.31 13.06 22.03
CA GLU A 674 19.09 12.52 23.15
C GLU A 674 18.21 12.27 24.39
N ASP A 675 18.64 11.35 25.25
CA ASP A 675 18.00 11.03 26.53
C ASP A 675 16.49 10.70 26.44
N ARG A 676 16.06 10.19 25.29
CA ARG A 676 14.67 9.84 25.02
C ARG A 676 14.31 8.53 25.71
N SER A 677 13.20 8.55 26.44
CA SER A 677 12.58 7.34 26.98
C SER A 677 12.26 6.36 25.84
N SER A 678 12.75 5.13 25.97
CA SER A 678 12.83 4.19 24.85
C SER A 678 12.17 2.85 25.15
N GLY A 679 12.22 2.39 26.41
CA GLY A 679 11.59 1.14 26.79
C GLY A 679 11.90 0.69 28.22
N LYS A 680 11.68 -0.59 28.46
CA LYS A 680 11.91 -1.27 29.73
C LYS A 680 12.63 -2.59 29.50
N LEU A 681 13.39 -3.01 30.51
CA LEU A 681 14.11 -4.27 30.54
C LEU A 681 13.77 -5.02 31.83
N ASP A 682 13.43 -6.30 31.69
CA ASP A 682 13.34 -7.28 32.76
C ASP A 682 14.30 -8.42 32.41
N MET A 683 15.16 -8.80 33.35
CA MET A 683 16.10 -9.89 33.15
C MET A 683 16.31 -10.63 34.46
N GLN A 684 16.43 -11.94 34.38
CA GLN A 684 16.75 -12.81 35.48
C GLN A 684 17.95 -13.69 35.12
N GLY A 685 18.66 -14.16 36.15
CA GLY A 685 19.75 -15.10 35.97
C GLY A 685 19.81 -16.10 37.11
N ASP A 686 19.94 -17.36 36.73
CA ASP A 686 20.20 -18.47 37.63
C ASP A 686 21.67 -18.89 37.49
N SER A 687 22.42 -18.76 38.58
CA SER A 687 23.85 -19.04 38.58
C SER A 687 24.18 -20.31 39.35
N LEU A 688 25.13 -21.08 38.82
CA LEU A 688 25.84 -22.14 39.52
C LEU A 688 27.32 -21.75 39.60
N GLY A 689 27.86 -21.70 40.81
CA GLY A 689 29.25 -21.33 41.02
C GLY A 689 30.02 -22.30 41.92
N ALA A 690 31.32 -22.35 41.70
CA ALA A 690 32.29 -23.05 42.52
C ALA A 690 33.34 -22.06 43.02
N TYR A 691 33.78 -22.24 44.27
CA TYR A 691 34.84 -21.41 44.84
C TYR A 691 35.90 -22.24 45.54
N TRP A 692 37.11 -21.70 45.55
CA TRP A 692 38.23 -22.18 46.34
C TRP A 692 38.90 -20.99 47.03
N THR A 693 39.03 -21.06 48.34
CA THR A 693 39.65 -20.03 49.17
C THR A 693 40.81 -20.63 49.95
N LEU A 694 41.98 -20.01 49.87
CA LEU A 694 43.15 -20.32 50.68
C LEU A 694 43.41 -19.15 51.63
N THR A 695 43.53 -19.45 52.92
CA THR A 695 43.91 -18.47 53.95
C THR A 695 45.17 -18.94 54.66
N GLY A 696 46.06 -18.03 55.05
CA GLY A 696 47.31 -18.39 55.71
C GLY A 696 47.61 -17.66 57.02
N PRO A 697 48.79 -17.90 57.61
CA PRO A 697 49.25 -17.22 58.81
C PRO A 697 49.19 -15.71 58.64
N GLY A 698 48.63 -15.00 59.63
CA GLY A 698 48.40 -13.55 59.52
C GLY A 698 47.15 -13.17 58.71
N ALA A 699 46.29 -14.13 58.33
CA ALA A 699 44.99 -13.94 57.70
C ALA A 699 45.01 -13.35 56.27
N TRP A 700 46.12 -13.47 55.54
CA TRP A 700 46.10 -13.24 54.08
C TRP A 700 45.21 -14.28 53.39
N TYR A 701 44.66 -13.94 52.23
CA TYR A 701 43.86 -14.88 51.46
C TYR A 701 44.05 -14.77 49.95
N VAL A 702 43.74 -15.88 49.27
CA VAL A 702 43.47 -15.98 47.84
C VAL A 702 42.13 -16.66 47.68
N ASP A 703 41.24 -16.10 46.87
CA ASP A 703 39.91 -16.61 46.59
C ASP A 703 39.71 -16.70 45.08
N VAL A 704 39.28 -17.86 44.59
CA VAL A 704 39.04 -18.14 43.18
C VAL A 704 37.60 -18.59 43.02
N VAL A 705 36.90 -18.00 42.05
CA VAL A 705 35.50 -18.31 41.76
C VAL A 705 35.30 -18.55 40.27
N LEU A 706 34.57 -19.60 39.93
CA LEU A 706 34.03 -19.84 38.60
C LEU A 706 32.52 -19.90 38.69
N MET A 707 31.81 -19.24 37.78
CA MET A 707 30.36 -19.15 37.80
C MET A 707 29.80 -19.21 36.38
N GLY A 708 28.86 -20.11 36.14
CA GLY A 708 28.01 -20.11 34.96
C GLY A 708 26.64 -19.56 35.32
N THR A 709 26.04 -18.74 34.47
CA THR A 709 24.72 -18.15 34.67
C THR A 709 23.86 -18.37 33.43
N ARG A 710 22.69 -18.97 33.59
CA ARG A 710 21.66 -18.99 32.57
C ARG A 710 20.88 -17.69 32.66
N LEU A 711 20.68 -17.02 31.53
CA LEU A 711 20.02 -15.72 31.42
C LEU A 711 18.69 -15.88 30.70
N GLU A 712 17.66 -15.27 31.27
CA GLU A 712 16.32 -15.19 30.67
C GLU A 712 15.79 -13.78 30.89
N GLY A 713 15.09 -13.20 29.93
CA GLY A 713 14.60 -11.84 30.06
C GLY A 713 13.65 -11.42 28.95
N ARG A 714 13.16 -10.20 29.09
CA ARG A 714 12.33 -9.53 28.11
C ARG A 714 12.66 -8.06 28.09
N ALA A 715 12.82 -7.53 26.89
CA ALA A 715 12.93 -6.12 26.65
C ALA A 715 11.71 -5.65 25.85
N ARG A 716 11.14 -4.48 26.20
CA ARG A 716 9.95 -3.94 25.56
C ARG A 716 10.10 -2.44 25.32
N SER A 717 9.92 -2.00 24.08
CA SER A 717 9.95 -0.57 23.73
C SER A 717 8.70 0.16 24.19
N GLU A 718 8.75 1.51 24.20
CA GLU A 718 7.57 2.34 24.47
C GLU A 718 6.42 2.12 23.47
N ARG A 719 6.72 1.75 22.23
CA ARG A 719 5.72 1.39 21.22
C ARG A 719 5.11 0.00 21.43
N GLY A 720 5.62 -0.75 22.39
CA GLY A 720 5.14 -2.08 22.75
C GLY A 720 5.76 -3.22 21.95
N VAL A 721 6.73 -2.95 21.07
CA VAL A 721 7.56 -3.96 20.40
C VAL A 721 8.38 -4.68 21.46
N ARG A 722 8.56 -5.99 21.32
CA ARG A 722 9.23 -6.83 22.32
C ARG A 722 10.25 -7.76 21.68
N ILE A 723 11.29 -8.04 22.43
CA ILE A 723 12.15 -9.22 22.23
C ILE A 723 12.22 -9.96 23.55
N ASP A 724 12.27 -11.28 23.47
CA ASP A 724 12.68 -12.09 24.60
C ASP A 724 14.21 -12.25 24.53
N THR A 725 14.86 -12.56 25.64
CA THR A 725 16.32 -12.72 25.72
C THR A 725 16.61 -14.02 26.42
N GLU A 726 17.34 -14.91 25.75
CA GLU A 726 17.86 -16.14 26.31
C GLU A 726 19.36 -16.18 26.05
N GLY A 727 20.12 -16.79 26.97
CA GLY A 727 21.56 -16.94 26.78
C GLY A 727 22.29 -17.45 28.02
N GLU A 728 23.61 -17.37 27.96
CA GLU A 728 24.48 -17.82 29.04
C GLU A 728 25.63 -16.85 29.29
N ALA A 729 26.08 -16.78 30.54
CA ALA A 729 27.25 -16.00 30.94
C ALA A 729 28.21 -16.85 31.78
N PHE A 730 29.48 -16.79 31.42
CA PHE A 730 30.58 -17.34 32.18
C PHE A 730 31.36 -16.21 32.87
N THR A 731 31.57 -16.34 34.18
CA THR A 731 32.34 -15.40 34.99
C THR A 731 33.41 -16.14 35.79
N ALA A 732 34.65 -15.67 35.74
CA ALA A 732 35.77 -16.18 36.50
C ALA A 732 36.42 -15.04 37.28
N SER A 733 36.82 -15.29 38.53
CA SER A 733 37.49 -14.29 39.34
C SER A 733 38.59 -14.88 40.22
N ILE A 734 39.63 -14.07 40.42
CA ILE A 734 40.63 -14.26 41.46
C ILE A 734 40.73 -13.00 42.31
N GLU A 735 40.61 -13.15 43.62
CA GLU A 735 40.72 -12.10 44.63
C GLU A 735 41.83 -12.44 45.61
N THR A 736 42.55 -11.44 46.11
CA THR A 736 43.51 -11.59 47.19
C THR A 736 43.46 -10.39 48.12
N GLY A 737 43.76 -10.60 49.40
CA GLY A 737 43.93 -9.53 50.37
C GLY A 737 44.94 -9.89 51.45
N TYR A 738 45.53 -8.86 52.05
CA TYR A 738 46.57 -9.00 53.05
C TYR A 738 46.32 -8.07 54.25
N PRO A 739 45.84 -8.57 55.39
CA PRO A 739 45.53 -7.71 56.53
C PRO A 739 46.78 -7.32 57.34
N PHE A 740 46.92 -6.03 57.59
CA PHE A 740 47.93 -5.41 58.44
C PHE A 740 47.30 -4.98 59.76
N ASN A 741 47.85 -5.44 60.89
CA ASN A 741 47.45 -4.94 62.21
C ASN A 741 48.03 -3.53 62.40
N VAL A 742 47.15 -2.52 62.42
CA VAL A 742 47.52 -1.12 62.69
C VAL A 742 47.65 -0.89 64.20
N SER A 743 46.82 -1.58 64.99
CA SER A 743 46.88 -1.60 66.46
C SER A 743 46.28 -2.91 66.99
N ALA A 744 46.15 -3.05 68.31
CA ALA A 744 45.48 -4.20 68.93
C ALA A 744 44.01 -4.36 68.50
N HIS A 745 43.34 -3.27 68.08
CA HIS A 745 41.92 -3.26 67.72
C HIS A 745 41.64 -2.95 66.25
N TRP A 746 42.63 -2.46 65.50
CA TRP A 746 42.41 -1.97 64.14
C TRP A 746 43.25 -2.72 63.12
N VAL A 747 42.62 -3.13 62.02
CA VAL A 747 43.23 -3.87 60.91
C VAL A 747 42.92 -3.15 59.61
N LEU A 748 43.95 -2.94 58.78
CA LEU A 748 43.84 -2.46 57.42
C LEU A 748 44.13 -3.60 56.46
N GLU A 749 43.24 -3.87 55.50
CA GLU A 749 43.39 -4.96 54.54
C GLU A 749 43.26 -4.43 53.11
N PRO A 750 44.40 -4.20 52.42
CA PRO A 750 44.42 -4.01 50.98
C PRO A 750 43.96 -5.27 50.25
N GLN A 751 43.25 -5.08 49.15
CA GLN A 751 42.60 -6.11 48.36
C GLN A 751 42.84 -5.85 46.87
N ALA A 752 42.97 -6.90 46.09
CA ALA A 752 43.01 -6.84 44.63
C ALA A 752 42.16 -7.96 44.05
N GLN A 753 41.43 -7.67 42.98
CA GLN A 753 40.61 -8.65 42.28
C GLN A 753 40.72 -8.48 40.77
N TRP A 754 40.74 -9.61 40.06
CA TRP A 754 40.56 -9.66 38.62
C TRP A 754 39.34 -10.50 38.29
N ILE A 755 38.55 -10.06 37.32
CA ILE A 755 37.33 -10.70 36.86
C ILE A 755 37.35 -10.77 35.34
N TYR A 756 37.13 -11.97 34.81
CA TYR A 756 36.91 -12.24 33.40
C TYR A 756 35.45 -12.65 33.21
N GLN A 757 34.77 -12.06 32.24
CA GLN A 757 33.38 -12.34 31.93
C GLN A 757 33.17 -12.43 30.43
N ARG A 758 32.36 -13.41 30.02
CA ARG A 758 31.88 -13.58 28.65
C ARG A 758 30.41 -13.97 28.70
N SER A 759 29.61 -13.41 27.82
CA SER A 759 28.22 -13.81 27.59
C SER A 759 27.99 -14.19 26.13
N ASP A 760 26.98 -15.01 25.91
CA ASP A 760 26.48 -15.42 24.60
C ASP A 760 24.96 -15.31 24.68
N LEU A 761 24.36 -14.54 23.78
CA LEU A 761 22.92 -14.25 23.78
C LEU A 761 22.33 -14.69 22.44
N ASP A 762 21.18 -15.34 22.49
CA ASP A 762 20.51 -15.82 21.29
C ASP A 762 20.02 -14.68 20.41
N SER A 763 20.12 -14.86 19.09
CA SER A 763 19.56 -13.91 18.12
C SER A 763 18.03 -13.82 18.22
N GLN A 764 17.49 -12.65 17.89
CA GLN A 764 16.06 -12.36 18.06
C GLN A 764 15.45 -11.77 16.79
N HIS A 765 14.12 -11.73 16.74
CA HIS A 765 13.40 -11.01 15.69
C HIS A 765 12.29 -10.18 16.36
N ASP A 766 12.37 -8.86 16.23
CA ASP A 766 11.43 -7.95 16.93
C ASP A 766 10.12 -7.71 16.16
N GLY A 767 9.96 -8.35 15.00
CA GLY A 767 8.82 -8.21 14.10
C GLY A 767 9.06 -7.21 12.97
N ILE A 768 10.19 -6.49 13.01
CA ILE A 768 10.62 -5.55 11.98
C ILE A 768 11.98 -5.98 11.39
N SER A 769 12.90 -6.46 12.24
CA SER A 769 14.28 -6.80 11.87
C SER A 769 14.79 -8.01 12.65
N HIS A 770 15.68 -8.78 12.03
CA HIS A 770 16.52 -9.77 12.71
C HIS A 770 17.63 -9.09 13.51
N LEU A 771 17.90 -9.57 14.72
CA LEU A 771 18.84 -8.97 15.67
C LEU A 771 19.92 -9.98 16.05
N SER A 772 21.19 -9.61 15.87
CA SER A 772 22.34 -10.27 16.53
C SER A 772 22.70 -9.49 17.78
N LEU A 773 22.89 -10.17 18.91
CA LEU A 773 23.22 -9.59 20.21
C LEU A 773 24.62 -10.03 20.64
N ASP A 774 25.64 -9.42 20.04
CA ASP A 774 27.03 -9.81 20.23
C ASP A 774 27.64 -9.09 21.42
N SER A 775 27.82 -9.81 22.53
CA SER A 775 28.42 -9.26 23.74
C SER A 775 29.95 -9.39 23.75
N GLY A 776 30.64 -8.31 24.08
CA GLY A 776 32.09 -8.29 24.16
C GLY A 776 32.63 -9.06 25.39
N THR A 777 33.88 -9.53 25.30
CA THR A 777 34.57 -10.08 26.48
C THR A 777 34.96 -8.96 27.44
N ARG A 778 34.56 -9.10 28.71
CA ARG A 778 34.77 -8.08 29.74
C ARG A 778 35.84 -8.51 30.73
N ASN A 779 36.80 -7.63 30.94
CA ASN A 779 37.79 -7.76 31.99
C ASN A 779 37.59 -6.62 32.99
N THR A 780 37.49 -6.94 34.28
CA THR A 780 37.31 -5.97 35.35
C THR A 780 38.34 -6.19 36.45
N GLY A 781 39.11 -5.15 36.77
CA GLY A 781 40.01 -5.11 37.91
C GLY A 781 39.40 -4.34 39.08
N ARG A 782 39.71 -4.76 40.32
CA ARG A 782 39.42 -4.01 41.55
C ARG A 782 40.69 -3.85 42.37
N LEU A 783 40.91 -2.64 42.87
CA LEU A 783 41.85 -2.36 43.96
C LEU A 783 41.07 -1.81 45.14
N GLY A 784 41.15 -2.47 46.28
CA GLY A 784 40.35 -2.16 47.46
C GLY A 784 41.19 -2.00 48.72
N ALA A 785 40.63 -1.34 49.73
CA ALA A 785 41.15 -1.35 51.08
C ALA A 785 39.98 -1.42 52.08
N ARG A 786 40.08 -2.32 53.05
CA ARG A 786 39.10 -2.52 54.12
C ARG A 786 39.73 -2.21 55.48
N PHE A 787 39.17 -1.24 56.19
CA PHE A 787 39.61 -0.86 57.54
C PHE A 787 38.58 -1.36 58.55
N LYS A 788 38.97 -2.31 59.41
CA LYS A 788 38.08 -2.98 60.36
C LYS A 788 38.52 -2.83 61.81
N GLY A 789 37.55 -2.67 62.71
CA GLY A 789 37.74 -2.70 64.15
C GLY A 789 37.37 -4.06 64.73
N ARG A 790 38.05 -4.54 65.78
CA ARG A 790 37.76 -5.82 66.45
C ARG A 790 37.37 -5.61 67.90
N TYR A 791 36.11 -5.91 68.23
CA TYR A 791 35.53 -5.68 69.55
C TYR A 791 34.87 -6.96 70.11
N PRO A 792 35.58 -7.73 70.94
CA PRO A 792 34.97 -8.82 71.70
C PRO A 792 34.19 -8.26 72.90
N GLN A 793 32.88 -8.50 72.99
CA GLN A 793 32.03 -8.09 74.11
C GLN A 793 31.06 -9.22 74.51
N SER A 794 31.11 -9.67 75.77
CA SER A 794 30.11 -10.60 76.37
C SER A 794 29.77 -11.84 75.52
N GLY A 795 30.76 -12.44 74.84
CA GLY A 795 30.57 -13.63 73.99
C GLY A 795 30.23 -13.34 72.52
N LEU A 796 29.96 -12.08 72.18
CA LEU A 796 29.77 -11.57 70.82
C LEU A 796 31.10 -11.00 70.29
N LEU A 797 31.53 -11.41 69.10
CA LEU A 797 32.63 -10.73 68.38
C LEU A 797 32.02 -9.79 67.34
N LEU A 798 32.22 -8.49 67.51
CA LEU A 798 31.73 -7.46 66.60
C LEU A 798 32.88 -6.83 65.81
N GLU A 799 32.74 -6.80 64.49
CA GLU A 799 33.75 -6.28 63.55
C GLU A 799 33.13 -5.28 62.57
N PRO A 800 32.95 -3.99 62.97
CA PRO A 800 32.57 -2.93 62.05
C PRO A 800 33.73 -2.60 61.10
N TYR A 801 33.42 -2.26 59.85
CA TYR A 801 34.40 -1.92 58.84
C TYR A 801 33.94 -0.80 57.90
N VAL A 802 34.91 -0.10 57.34
CA VAL A 802 34.78 0.79 56.19
C VAL A 802 35.60 0.22 55.05
N ARG A 803 35.10 0.28 53.82
CA ARG A 803 35.81 -0.16 52.62
C ARG A 803 35.81 0.94 51.56
N ALA A 804 36.90 1.04 50.83
CA ALA A 804 36.99 1.87 49.64
C ALA A 804 37.55 1.03 48.50
N ASN A 805 36.92 1.08 47.33
CA ASN A 805 37.38 0.35 46.15
C ASN A 805 37.47 1.26 44.93
N LEU A 806 38.40 0.92 44.05
CA LEU A 806 38.53 1.43 42.71
C LEU A 806 38.34 0.25 41.73
N TRP A 807 37.31 0.33 40.90
CA TRP A 807 37.01 -0.63 39.85
C TRP A 807 37.37 -0.07 38.49
N ARG A 808 37.94 -0.91 37.64
CA ARG A 808 38.22 -0.61 36.23
C ARG A 808 37.73 -1.75 35.35
N THR A 809 36.73 -1.49 34.51
CA THR A 809 36.40 -2.33 33.36
C THR A 809 37.20 -1.83 32.16
N PHE A 810 37.97 -2.73 31.55
CA PHE A 810 38.82 -2.41 30.41
C PHE A 810 37.99 -2.22 29.13
N SER A 811 38.61 -1.62 28.11
CA SER A 811 37.95 -1.23 26.86
C SER A 811 37.36 -2.43 26.09
N GLY A 812 36.23 -2.18 25.45
CA GLY A 812 35.52 -3.08 24.55
C GLY A 812 34.10 -2.58 24.33
N GLU A 813 33.42 -3.18 23.36
CA GLU A 813 32.11 -2.79 22.86
C GLU A 813 31.17 -4.00 22.85
N ASP A 814 29.89 -3.77 23.12
CA ASP A 814 28.83 -4.69 22.73
C ASP A 814 28.23 -4.22 21.40
N HIS A 815 27.86 -5.16 20.52
CA HIS A 815 27.27 -4.87 19.22
C HIS A 815 25.86 -5.44 19.14
N VAL A 816 24.90 -4.61 18.69
CA VAL A 816 23.58 -5.08 18.29
C VAL A 816 23.41 -4.82 16.81
N THR A 817 23.38 -5.90 16.01
CA THR A 817 23.30 -5.79 14.54
C THR A 817 21.88 -6.05 14.05
N PHE A 818 21.37 -5.14 13.22
CA PHE A 818 20.04 -5.18 12.61
C PHE A 818 20.14 -5.68 11.16
N ASP A 819 19.43 -6.77 10.84
CA ASP A 819 19.35 -7.38 9.50
C ASP A 819 20.71 -7.64 8.83
N ASN A 820 21.76 -7.88 9.64
CA ASN A 820 23.16 -8.03 9.22
C ASN A 820 23.75 -6.82 8.47
N ALA A 821 23.13 -5.64 8.59
CA ALA A 821 23.53 -4.42 7.89
C ALA A 821 24.09 -3.36 8.85
N ASP A 822 23.28 -2.91 9.82
CA ASP A 822 23.64 -1.83 10.73
C ASP A 822 24.05 -2.35 12.11
N SER A 823 25.23 -1.96 12.59
CA SER A 823 25.70 -2.25 13.95
C SER A 823 25.50 -1.06 14.89
N ILE A 824 24.92 -1.33 16.06
CA ILE A 824 24.74 -0.37 17.14
C ILE A 824 25.70 -0.74 18.25
N ASP A 825 26.70 0.12 18.45
CA ASP A 825 27.82 -0.16 19.34
C ASP A 825 27.60 0.51 20.71
N THR A 826 27.94 -0.20 21.78
CA THR A 826 27.85 0.29 23.17
C THR A 826 29.17 0.05 23.90
N ASP A 827 29.86 1.14 24.24
CA ASP A 827 31.14 1.10 24.94
C ASP A 827 30.96 0.83 26.44
N TYR A 828 31.60 -0.22 26.96
CA TYR A 828 31.48 -0.58 28.38
C TYR A 828 32.72 -0.25 29.24
N ALA A 829 33.71 0.42 28.67
CA ALA A 829 34.90 0.87 29.41
C ALA A 829 34.46 1.79 30.57
N SER A 830 34.90 1.50 31.80
CA SER A 830 34.46 2.30 32.96
C SER A 830 35.44 2.27 34.12
N THR A 831 35.58 3.39 34.81
CA THR A 831 36.30 3.54 36.08
C THR A 831 35.34 4.02 37.14
N ARG A 832 35.16 3.23 38.21
CA ARG A 832 34.22 3.52 39.29
C ARG A 832 34.93 3.47 40.64
N ALA A 833 34.54 4.33 41.57
CA ALA A 833 34.93 4.23 42.96
C ALA A 833 33.72 3.92 43.83
N ASP A 834 33.90 3.03 44.80
CA ASP A 834 32.89 2.82 45.84
C ASP A 834 33.46 3.11 47.23
N LEU A 835 32.57 3.58 48.10
CA LEU A 835 32.80 3.73 49.53
C LEU A 835 31.68 2.99 50.25
N GLY A 836 32.06 2.06 51.11
CA GLY A 836 31.14 1.20 51.82
C GLY A 836 31.39 1.14 53.31
N LEU A 837 30.34 0.80 54.04
CA LEU A 837 30.37 0.54 55.47
C LEU A 837 29.66 -0.77 55.76
N GLY A 838 30.10 -1.49 56.78
CA GLY A 838 29.48 -2.74 57.16
C GLY A 838 29.90 -3.24 58.52
N ILE A 839 29.34 -4.39 58.88
CA ILE A 839 29.54 -5.03 60.17
C ILE A 839 29.51 -6.53 60.01
N SER A 840 30.40 -7.22 60.71
CA SER A 840 30.39 -8.67 60.87
C SER A 840 30.26 -9.02 62.35
N ALA A 841 29.43 -10.01 62.68
CA ALA A 841 29.12 -10.40 64.03
C ALA A 841 29.11 -11.93 64.19
N ARG A 842 29.92 -12.46 65.11
CA ARG A 842 29.79 -13.85 65.56
C ARG A 842 28.89 -13.90 66.78
N VAL A 843 27.68 -14.42 66.60
CA VAL A 843 26.63 -14.46 67.64
C VAL A 843 26.73 -15.71 68.51
N SER A 844 27.11 -16.86 67.93
CA SER A 844 27.46 -18.09 68.66
C SER A 844 28.70 -18.74 68.04
N ARG A 845 29.10 -19.93 68.52
CA ARG A 845 30.19 -20.68 67.87
C ARG A 845 29.79 -21.18 66.48
N GLU A 846 28.50 -21.37 66.27
CA GLU A 846 27.89 -21.95 65.09
C GLU A 846 27.33 -20.88 64.14
N VAL A 847 26.91 -19.71 64.64
CA VAL A 847 26.18 -18.72 63.82
C VAL A 847 26.89 -17.36 63.76
N SER A 848 27.04 -16.85 62.54
CA SER A 848 27.54 -15.50 62.28
C SER A 848 26.73 -14.77 61.21
N PHE A 849 26.69 -13.44 61.33
CA PHE A 849 25.99 -12.54 60.41
C PHE A 849 26.93 -11.46 59.92
N TYR A 850 26.66 -10.95 58.73
CA TYR A 850 27.31 -9.76 58.22
C TYR A 850 26.34 -8.95 57.38
N ALA A 851 26.52 -7.63 57.38
CA ALA A 851 25.75 -6.71 56.58
C ALA A 851 26.63 -5.55 56.11
N GLY A 852 26.39 -5.05 54.91
CA GLY A 852 27.12 -3.92 54.36
C GLY A 852 26.31 -3.16 53.33
N ALA A 853 26.67 -1.89 53.15
CA ALA A 853 26.13 -1.02 52.12
C ALA A 853 27.25 -0.19 51.48
N ASP A 854 27.12 0.08 50.19
CA ASP A 854 28.09 0.80 49.37
C ASP A 854 27.39 1.88 48.57
N TYR A 855 28.05 3.03 48.48
CA TYR A 855 27.75 4.05 47.50
C TYR A 855 28.84 4.05 46.44
N THR A 856 28.44 3.94 45.18
CA THR A 856 29.37 3.84 44.05
C THR A 856 29.13 4.98 43.08
N GLN A 857 30.20 5.59 42.60
CA GLN A 857 30.18 6.69 41.62
C GLN A 857 31.24 6.47 40.53
N ASN A 858 30.98 6.94 39.31
CA ASN A 858 31.97 6.99 38.25
C ASN A 858 33.09 8.01 38.53
N LEU A 859 34.27 7.78 37.93
CA LEU A 859 35.40 8.71 37.92
C LEU A 859 35.82 9.12 36.50
N ASP A 860 35.08 8.69 35.49
CA ASP A 860 35.31 9.00 34.07
C ASP A 860 34.08 9.62 33.41
N ALA A 861 34.05 9.67 32.08
CA ALA A 861 32.97 10.29 31.32
C ALA A 861 31.66 9.47 31.31
N ASN A 862 31.67 8.19 31.71
CA ASN A 862 30.49 7.34 31.72
C ASN A 862 29.75 7.50 33.04
N ASP A 863 28.52 8.02 33.03
CA ASP A 863 27.75 8.30 34.25
C ASP A 863 27.31 6.99 34.93
N TYR A 864 27.81 6.75 36.14
CA TYR A 864 27.32 5.69 37.02
C TYR A 864 27.11 6.24 38.42
N ARG A 865 25.95 5.93 38.99
CA ARG A 865 25.67 6.11 40.41
C ARG A 865 24.82 4.96 40.90
N GLY A 866 25.10 4.46 42.09
CA GLY A 866 24.26 3.42 42.68
C GLY A 866 24.51 3.19 44.15
N VAL A 867 23.52 2.59 44.80
CA VAL A 867 23.57 2.15 46.19
C VAL A 867 23.35 0.65 46.22
N ARG A 868 24.35 -0.06 46.75
CA ARG A 868 24.31 -1.51 46.91
C ARG A 868 24.18 -1.87 48.38
N GLY A 869 23.41 -2.91 48.68
CA GLY A 869 23.28 -3.50 50.00
C GLY A 869 23.45 -5.02 49.95
N SER A 870 24.06 -5.59 50.98
CA SER A 870 24.09 -7.04 51.16
C SER A 870 24.00 -7.44 52.62
N ILE A 871 23.31 -8.55 52.87
CA ILE A 871 23.16 -9.16 54.19
C ILE A 871 23.46 -10.64 54.02
N GLY A 872 24.27 -11.23 54.89
CA GLY A 872 24.54 -12.65 54.86
C GLY A 872 24.61 -13.29 56.24
N MET A 873 24.47 -14.60 56.23
CA MET A 873 24.50 -15.46 57.40
C MET A 873 25.35 -16.68 57.08
N ARG A 874 26.14 -17.11 58.05
CA ARG A 874 26.94 -18.33 57.98
C ARG A 874 26.66 -19.20 59.19
N VAL A 875 26.45 -20.49 58.93
CA VAL A 875 26.17 -21.52 59.93
C VAL A 875 27.22 -22.62 59.81
N SER A 876 27.92 -22.89 60.90
CA SER A 876 28.99 -23.89 61.01
C SER A 876 28.61 -25.00 62.00
N TRP A 877 29.10 -26.23 61.81
CA TRP A 877 28.79 -27.39 62.66
C TRP A 877 29.98 -28.30 62.93
#